data_AF-A0A067F3L8-F1
#
_entry.id   AF-A0A067F3L8-F1
#
_cell.length_a   1.000
_cell.length_b   1.000
_cell.length_c   1.000
_cell.angle_alpha   90.00
_cell.angle_beta   90.00
_cell.angle_gamma   90.00
#
_symmetry.space_group_name_H-M   'P 1'
#
loop_
_entity.id
_entity.type
_entity.pdbx_description
1 polymer ?
#
loop_
_entity_poly.entity_id
_entity_poly.type
_entity_poly.pdbx_seq_one_letter_code
_entity_poly.pdbx_strand_id
1 'polypeptide(L)'
;MELLQFTSSPLLHGSSKFINSPEFYKSKLSNLKKPPTTTFRCCNHPNKTSHFANSKAFENVTKNLVIRASKSAELETAVIKKPQSQRFQVSKGYPTPFGATLRDGGVNFSIFSSNAVSATLCLITLSDLQENKVTEEIALDSFANKTGDVWHVFLKGDFKDMLYGYKFDGKFSPQEGHYFDPTKIVLDPYAKAVISRAQFGVLGPDENCWPQMACLVPTPEDEFDWEGDLPLKYPQRDLIIYEVHVRGFTRHESSKTEHPGTYLGVVEKLDHLKDLGINCLELMPCHEFNELEYFSYNSVLGDYKVNFWGYSTINYFSPMISYSSAGIRNCGHDAINEFKLLVREAHKRGIEVVMDVVFNHTVEGNDKGPILSFRGVDNSVYYMLAPKGEFYNYSGCGNTFNCNHPVVRQFIVDCLRYWVTEMHVDGFRFDLASIMTRGSSLWDSVNVYGIPIEGDLLTTGTPLRSPPLIDLISNDPILRGVKLIAEAWDTGGLYQVGIFPHWGIWSEWNGKYRDIVRQFIKGTDGFAGAFAECLCGSPNLYQGGGRKPWNSINFVCAHDGFSLADLVSYNQKHNLANGEDNNDGETHNNSWNCGQEGEFANILVKKLRRRQMRNFFLCLMVSQGVPMISMGDEYGHTKGGNNNTYCHDNDVNLCTLLISGTLLTQ
;
A
#
# COMPACT_ATOMS: atom_id res chain seq x y z
N MET A 1 -12.75 46.15 -33.04
CA MET A 1 -11.33 46.57 -33.04
C MET A 1 -10.78 46.27 -31.66
N GLU A 2 -9.90 45.32 -31.41
CA GLU A 2 -9.46 44.11 -32.11
C GLU A 2 -8.81 43.29 -30.98
N LEU A 3 -9.21 42.01 -30.89
CA LEU A 3 -8.58 40.99 -30.06
C LEU A 3 -7.19 40.65 -30.64
N LEU A 4 -6.32 40.02 -29.83
CA LEU A 4 -5.59 38.83 -30.29
C LEU A 4 -5.11 38.00 -29.07
N GLN A 5 -5.73 36.83 -28.92
CA GLN A 5 -5.24 35.68 -28.17
C GLN A 5 -4.28 34.89 -29.07
N PHE A 6 -3.25 34.27 -28.49
CA PHE A 6 -2.55 33.14 -29.11
C PHE A 6 -2.47 31.97 -28.12
N THR A 7 -3.21 30.92 -28.45
CA THR A 7 -3.08 29.54 -27.96
C THR A 7 -2.34 28.73 -29.02
N SER A 8 -1.46 27.81 -28.62
CA SER A 8 -0.92 26.79 -29.52
C SER A 8 -0.89 25.41 -28.85
N SER A 9 -1.87 24.58 -29.21
CA SER A 9 -1.80 23.11 -29.20
C SER A 9 -1.37 22.63 -30.58
N PRO A 10 -0.87 21.39 -30.74
CA PRO A 10 -0.99 20.65 -32.00
C PRO A 10 -1.97 19.48 -31.89
N LEU A 11 -2.98 19.51 -32.76
CA LEU A 11 -3.85 18.41 -33.17
C LEU A 11 -3.14 17.55 -34.23
N LEU A 12 -3.43 16.25 -34.26
CA LEU A 12 -3.63 15.50 -35.51
C LEU A 12 -4.70 14.41 -35.29
N HIS A 13 -5.80 14.52 -36.04
CA HIS A 13 -6.86 13.51 -36.19
C HIS A 13 -6.85 13.04 -37.64
N GLY A 14 -6.97 11.73 -37.85
CA GLY A 14 -7.20 11.12 -39.16
C GLY A 14 -8.06 9.88 -39.00
N SER A 15 -9.34 10.01 -39.35
CA SER A 15 -10.37 8.97 -39.28
C SER A 15 -10.39 8.09 -40.53
N SER A 16 -10.58 6.77 -40.38
CA SER A 16 -11.26 5.94 -41.40
C SER A 16 -11.87 4.67 -40.79
N LYS A 17 -13.19 4.49 -41.01
CA LYS A 17 -13.99 3.27 -40.77
C LYS A 17 -13.61 2.17 -41.75
N PHE A 18 -13.56 0.89 -41.34
CA PHE A 18 -13.93 -0.32 -42.12
C PHE A 18 -14.03 -1.52 -41.13
N ILE A 19 -15.22 -2.07 -40.83
CA ILE A 19 -15.90 -3.25 -41.41
C ILE A 19 -15.16 -4.61 -41.20
N ASN A 20 -15.86 -5.52 -40.50
CA ASN A 20 -15.58 -6.95 -40.30
C ASN A 20 -15.36 -7.74 -41.61
N SER A 21 -14.40 -8.68 -41.62
CA SER A 21 -14.56 -10.12 -41.98
C SER A 21 -13.19 -10.83 -42.04
N PRO A 22 -13.08 -12.11 -41.62
CA PRO A 22 -11.84 -12.88 -41.62
C PRO A 22 -11.73 -13.78 -42.87
N GLU A 23 -10.52 -14.07 -43.37
CA GLU A 23 -10.14 -15.38 -43.93
C GLU A 23 -8.69 -15.46 -44.48
N PHE A 24 -8.07 -16.63 -44.22
CA PHE A 24 -6.99 -17.33 -44.92
C PHE A 24 -5.67 -16.63 -45.30
N TYR A 25 -4.55 -17.16 -44.77
CA TYR A 25 -3.50 -17.77 -45.62
C TYR A 25 -2.73 -18.88 -44.88
N LYS A 26 -2.56 -20.01 -45.57
CA LYS A 26 -1.87 -21.24 -45.17
C LYS A 26 -0.42 -21.26 -45.67
N SER A 27 0.42 -21.99 -44.92
CA SER A 27 1.63 -22.72 -45.36
C SER A 27 2.88 -21.84 -45.63
N LYS A 28 4.12 -22.20 -45.31
CA LYS A 28 4.84 -23.49 -45.24
C LYS A 28 6.11 -23.30 -44.37
N LEU A 29 6.51 -24.30 -43.57
CA LEU A 29 7.79 -25.02 -43.71
C LEU A 29 8.02 -26.03 -42.58
N SER A 30 8.54 -27.17 -43.00
CA SER A 30 8.70 -28.45 -42.29
C SER A 30 10.13 -28.68 -41.80
N ASN A 31 10.23 -29.60 -40.83
CA ASN A 31 11.39 -30.43 -40.44
C ASN A 31 12.28 -29.90 -39.31
N LEU A 32 12.23 -30.57 -38.14
CA LEU A 32 13.24 -31.56 -37.74
C LEU A 32 12.96 -32.18 -36.33
N LYS A 33 12.96 -33.52 -36.31
CA LYS A 33 13.43 -34.49 -35.28
C LYS A 33 12.86 -34.50 -33.84
N LYS A 34 12.17 -35.62 -33.54
CA LYS A 34 11.98 -36.28 -32.21
C LYS A 34 13.31 -36.91 -31.71
N PRO A 35 13.54 -37.14 -30.38
CA PRO A 35 12.90 -38.21 -29.56
C PRO A 35 12.78 -37.86 -28.04
N PRO A 36 12.53 -38.80 -27.09
CA PRO A 36 11.50 -39.83 -26.99
C PRO A 36 10.54 -39.62 -25.79
N THR A 37 9.46 -40.39 -25.81
CA THR A 37 8.40 -40.55 -24.80
C THR A 37 8.85 -41.23 -23.50
N THR A 38 8.29 -40.78 -22.37
CA THR A 38 7.88 -41.68 -21.27
C THR A 38 6.59 -41.16 -20.64
N THR A 39 5.66 -42.09 -20.44
CA THR A 39 4.23 -41.92 -20.15
C THR A 39 3.94 -41.81 -18.66
N PHE A 40 3.01 -40.92 -18.26
CA PHE A 40 2.12 -41.18 -17.13
C PHE A 40 0.67 -40.80 -17.47
N ARG A 41 -0.23 -41.70 -17.05
CA ARG A 41 -1.65 -41.82 -17.43
C ARG A 41 -2.52 -40.74 -16.78
N CYS A 42 -3.44 -40.18 -17.56
CA CYS A 42 -4.61 -39.47 -17.06
C CYS A 42 -5.86 -40.21 -17.57
N CYS A 43 -6.71 -40.68 -16.65
CA CYS A 43 -7.96 -41.37 -16.97
C CYS A 43 -9.09 -40.34 -17.12
N ASN A 44 -9.66 -40.27 -18.32
CA ASN A 44 -10.97 -39.67 -18.58
C ASN A 44 -11.89 -40.77 -19.12
N HIS A 45 -13.11 -40.85 -18.59
CA HIS A 45 -14.24 -41.41 -19.34
C HIS A 45 -15.49 -40.54 -19.15
N PRO A 46 -16.15 -40.11 -20.24
CA PRO A 46 -17.45 -39.46 -20.24
C PRO A 46 -18.57 -40.45 -20.58
N ASN A 47 -19.84 -40.12 -20.29
CA ASN A 47 -20.94 -40.36 -21.22
C ASN A 47 -22.26 -39.63 -20.87
N LYS A 48 -23.06 -39.48 -21.93
CA LYS A 48 -24.18 -38.56 -22.19
C LYS A 48 -25.59 -39.14 -21.88
N THR A 49 -26.57 -38.21 -21.73
CA THR A 49 -28.00 -38.20 -22.21
C THR A 49 -28.99 -39.30 -21.75
N SER A 50 -30.32 -39.16 -21.59
CA SER A 50 -31.33 -38.07 -21.54
C SER A 50 -32.73 -38.69 -21.33
N HIS A 51 -33.65 -38.01 -20.60
CA HIS A 51 -35.14 -38.05 -20.59
C HIS A 51 -35.96 -39.36 -20.46
N PHE A 52 -36.92 -39.38 -19.51
CA PHE A 52 -38.38 -39.47 -19.73
C PHE A 52 -39.16 -39.26 -18.41
N ALA A 53 -40.36 -38.68 -18.52
CA ALA A 53 -41.25 -38.24 -17.44
C ALA A 53 -42.18 -39.34 -16.90
N ASN A 54 -42.64 -39.23 -15.64
CA ASN A 54 -44.06 -39.39 -15.29
C ASN A 54 -44.42 -38.99 -13.84
N SER A 55 -45.67 -38.58 -13.70
CA SER A 55 -46.37 -38.01 -12.54
C SER A 55 -46.88 -39.06 -11.54
N LYS A 56 -47.07 -38.66 -10.26
CA LYS A 56 -48.35 -38.75 -9.50
C LYS A 56 -48.21 -38.42 -8.00
N ALA A 57 -49.07 -37.49 -7.59
CA ALA A 57 -49.78 -37.26 -6.33
C ALA A 57 -49.46 -38.09 -5.07
N PHE A 58 -49.41 -37.40 -3.92
CA PHE A 58 -49.98 -37.91 -2.66
C PHE A 58 -50.70 -36.79 -1.90
N GLU A 59 -51.96 -37.05 -1.59
CA GLU A 59 -52.91 -36.22 -0.85
C GLU A 59 -52.78 -36.38 0.67
N ASN A 60 -53.27 -35.34 1.36
CA ASN A 60 -53.53 -35.20 2.79
C ASN A 60 -54.31 -36.36 3.45
N VAL A 61 -54.01 -36.62 4.72
CA VAL A 61 -55.03 -37.05 5.69
C VAL A 61 -54.86 -36.31 7.02
N THR A 62 -55.81 -35.40 7.25
CA THR A 62 -56.11 -34.74 8.52
C THR A 62 -56.88 -35.70 9.43
N LYS A 63 -56.58 -35.73 10.74
CA LYS A 63 -57.52 -36.23 11.76
C LYS A 63 -57.69 -35.19 12.86
N ASN A 64 -58.93 -34.75 13.01
CA ASN A 64 -59.43 -33.88 14.07
C ASN A 64 -59.47 -34.60 15.42
N LEU A 65 -59.17 -33.86 16.49
CA LEU A 65 -59.81 -34.05 17.80
C LEU A 65 -60.03 -32.67 18.46
N VAL A 66 -61.29 -32.37 18.78
CA VAL A 66 -61.77 -31.27 19.64
C VAL A 66 -62.26 -31.98 20.92
N ILE A 67 -62.19 -31.55 22.18
CA ILE A 67 -62.60 -30.32 22.87
C ILE A 67 -62.05 -30.40 24.32
N ARG A 68 -61.56 -29.30 24.92
CA ARG A 68 -62.03 -28.69 26.19
C ARG A 68 -61.02 -27.68 26.78
N ALA A 69 -61.54 -26.49 27.08
CA ALA A 69 -60.87 -25.37 27.69
C ALA A 69 -60.72 -25.53 29.22
N SER A 70 -59.60 -25.08 29.78
CA SER A 70 -59.58 -24.33 31.05
C SER A 70 -58.19 -23.78 31.41
N LYS A 71 -58.18 -22.48 31.78
CA LYS A 71 -57.33 -21.75 32.74
C LYS A 71 -55.87 -21.38 32.38
N SER A 72 -55.70 -20.07 32.22
CA SER A 72 -54.60 -19.20 32.68
C SER A 72 -53.35 -19.89 33.21
N ALA A 73 -52.25 -19.76 32.47
CA ALA A 73 -50.90 -20.00 32.95
C ALA A 73 -50.04 -18.77 32.66
N GLU A 74 -49.25 -18.41 33.66
CA GLU A 74 -48.38 -17.24 33.76
C GLU A 74 -47.36 -17.17 32.61
N LEU A 75 -47.09 -15.96 32.14
CA LEU A 75 -45.96 -15.68 31.25
C LEU A 75 -44.67 -15.82 32.06
N GLU A 76 -44.10 -17.03 32.10
CA GLU A 76 -42.69 -17.22 32.41
C GLU A 76 -41.88 -16.50 31.33
N THR A 77 -41.28 -15.38 31.73
CA THR A 77 -40.30 -14.68 30.90
C THR A 77 -39.05 -15.56 30.89
N ALA A 78 -38.91 -16.39 29.87
CA ALA A 78 -37.71 -17.19 29.65
C ALA A 78 -36.53 -16.23 29.41
N VAL A 79 -35.76 -15.97 30.48
CA VAL A 79 -34.45 -15.33 30.38
C VAL A 79 -33.55 -16.31 29.65
N ILE A 80 -33.40 -16.13 28.34
CA ILE A 80 -32.37 -16.79 27.55
C ILE A 80 -31.04 -16.27 28.11
N LYS A 81 -30.43 -17.01 29.04
CA LYS A 81 -29.05 -16.75 29.45
C LYS A 81 -28.18 -16.93 28.20
N LYS A 82 -27.69 -15.81 27.65
CA LYS A 82 -26.61 -15.81 26.64
C LYS A 82 -25.48 -16.71 27.17
N PRO A 83 -24.86 -17.55 26.33
CA PRO A 83 -23.72 -18.34 26.75
C PRO A 83 -22.66 -17.38 27.30
N GLN A 84 -22.41 -17.43 28.60
CA GLN A 84 -21.29 -16.72 29.20
C GLN A 84 -20.03 -17.40 28.69
N SER A 85 -19.14 -16.60 28.08
CA SER A 85 -17.75 -16.99 27.87
C SER A 85 -17.21 -17.65 29.13
N GLN A 86 -16.72 -18.88 29.03
CA GLN A 86 -16.13 -19.56 30.18
C GLN A 86 -14.73 -19.00 30.52
N ARG A 87 -14.10 -18.26 29.59
CA ARG A 87 -12.72 -17.76 29.68
C ARG A 87 -12.63 -16.25 29.98
N PHE A 88 -13.61 -15.47 29.55
CA PHE A 88 -13.58 -14.01 29.64
C PHE A 88 -14.81 -13.45 30.36
N GLN A 89 -14.57 -12.48 31.24
CA GLN A 89 -15.62 -11.62 31.76
C GLN A 89 -15.91 -10.54 30.73
N VAL A 90 -17.10 -10.60 30.12
CA VAL A 90 -17.55 -9.66 29.08
C VAL A 90 -18.33 -8.51 29.71
N SER A 91 -18.00 -7.28 29.33
CA SER A 91 -18.72 -6.07 29.76
C SER A 91 -18.82 -5.04 28.64
N LYS A 92 -19.48 -3.91 28.92
CA LYS A 92 -19.85 -2.90 27.91
C LYS A 92 -18.66 -2.37 27.10
N GLY A 93 -17.53 -2.11 27.76
CA GLY A 93 -16.40 -1.42 27.16
C GLY A 93 -16.67 0.04 26.80
N TYR A 94 -15.77 0.61 26.01
CA TYR A 94 -15.69 2.02 25.68
C TYR A 94 -15.50 2.23 24.17
N PRO A 95 -16.16 3.23 23.56
CA PRO A 95 -16.03 3.50 22.13
C PRO A 95 -14.66 4.07 21.72
N THR A 96 -13.85 4.54 22.68
CA THR A 96 -12.52 5.07 22.38
C THR A 96 -11.50 4.59 23.43
N PRO A 97 -10.21 4.48 23.05
CA PRO A 97 -9.67 4.63 21.69
C PRO A 97 -10.12 3.52 20.73
N PHE A 98 -9.97 3.73 19.41
CA PHE A 98 -10.18 2.68 18.41
C PHE A 98 -9.06 1.63 18.47
N GLY A 99 -9.37 0.40 18.05
CA GLY A 99 -8.47 -0.74 18.14
C GLY A 99 -8.68 -1.58 19.41
N ALA A 100 -7.80 -2.55 19.62
CA ALA A 100 -7.62 -3.22 20.90
C ALA A 100 -6.68 -2.41 21.80
N THR A 101 -7.05 -2.20 23.07
CA THR A 101 -6.26 -1.40 24.03
C THR A 101 -6.32 -2.00 25.42
N LEU A 102 -5.16 -2.13 26.07
CA LEU A 102 -5.08 -2.57 27.47
C LEU A 102 -5.75 -1.58 28.40
N ARG A 103 -6.60 -2.07 29.30
CA ARG A 103 -7.32 -1.24 30.27
C ARG A 103 -7.79 -2.07 31.47
N ASP A 104 -7.71 -1.53 32.68
CA ASP A 104 -8.33 -2.11 33.89
C ASP A 104 -8.04 -3.63 34.12
N GLY A 105 -6.86 -4.10 33.68
CA GLY A 105 -6.44 -5.51 33.75
C GLY A 105 -7.12 -6.43 32.72
N GLY A 106 -7.60 -5.89 31.60
CA GLY A 106 -8.16 -6.60 30.45
C GLY A 106 -7.94 -5.80 29.16
N VAL A 107 -8.73 -6.08 28.12
CA VAL A 107 -8.61 -5.43 26.82
C VAL A 107 -9.96 -4.83 26.41
N ASN A 108 -9.94 -3.55 26.04
CA ASN A 108 -11.04 -2.88 25.37
C ASN A 108 -10.87 -3.00 23.87
N PHE A 109 -11.90 -3.46 23.18
CA PHE A 109 -11.96 -3.55 21.72
C PHE A 109 -12.95 -2.51 21.21
N SER A 110 -12.57 -1.72 20.22
CA SER A 110 -13.43 -0.69 19.62
C SER A 110 -13.21 -0.57 18.11
N ILE A 111 -14.29 -0.61 17.34
CA ILE A 111 -14.25 -0.55 15.87
C ILE A 111 -15.44 0.23 15.32
N PHE A 112 -15.18 1.08 14.33
CA PHE A 112 -16.21 1.83 13.62
C PHE A 112 -16.90 0.95 12.56
N SER A 113 -18.22 0.90 12.56
CA SER A 113 -19.04 0.44 11.44
C SER A 113 -20.45 0.99 11.56
N SER A 114 -20.81 1.91 10.67
CA SER A 114 -22.12 2.58 10.66
C SER A 114 -23.21 1.68 10.10
N ASN A 115 -22.92 0.98 9.00
CA ASN A 115 -23.91 0.21 8.24
C ASN A 115 -24.07 -1.25 8.70
N ALA A 116 -23.22 -1.74 9.62
CA ALA A 116 -23.38 -3.08 10.18
C ALA A 116 -24.61 -3.20 11.09
N VAL A 117 -25.36 -4.29 10.91
CA VAL A 117 -26.52 -4.67 11.71
C VAL A 117 -26.09 -5.40 12.99
N SER A 118 -25.06 -6.23 12.91
CA SER A 118 -24.46 -6.88 14.06
C SER A 118 -22.94 -7.03 13.91
N ALA A 119 -22.25 -7.16 15.04
CA ALA A 119 -20.81 -7.38 15.10
C ALA A 119 -20.50 -8.52 16.07
N THR A 120 -19.53 -9.36 15.71
CA THR A 120 -19.00 -10.43 16.54
C THR A 120 -17.49 -10.30 16.61
N LEU A 121 -16.94 -10.18 17.82
CA LEU A 121 -15.51 -10.28 18.06
C LEU A 121 -15.11 -11.76 18.04
N CYS A 122 -14.18 -12.10 17.17
CA CYS A 122 -13.62 -13.45 17.05
C CYS A 122 -12.25 -13.47 17.73
N LEU A 123 -12.08 -14.30 18.75
CA LEU A 123 -10.79 -14.57 19.39
C LEU A 123 -10.21 -15.86 18.80
N ILE A 124 -8.92 -15.83 18.47
CA ILE A 124 -8.25 -16.87 17.69
C ILE A 124 -6.87 -17.11 18.29
N THR A 125 -6.58 -18.32 18.78
CA THR A 125 -5.21 -18.67 19.17
C THR A 125 -4.31 -18.78 17.94
N LEU A 126 -3.00 -18.61 18.11
CA LEU A 126 -2.04 -18.83 17.01
C LEU A 126 -2.19 -20.20 16.33
N SER A 127 -2.48 -21.26 17.10
CA SER A 127 -2.69 -22.61 16.56
C SER A 127 -3.98 -22.70 15.76
N ASP A 128 -5.08 -22.13 16.27
CA ASP A 128 -6.38 -22.16 15.59
C ASP A 128 -6.38 -21.34 14.30
N LEU A 129 -5.60 -20.24 14.24
CA LEU A 129 -5.43 -19.44 13.03
C LEU A 129 -4.90 -20.29 11.86
N GLN A 130 -3.89 -21.13 12.11
CA GLN A 130 -3.31 -22.01 11.09
C GLN A 130 -4.30 -23.10 10.60
N GLU A 131 -5.29 -23.44 11.42
CA GLU A 131 -6.35 -24.39 11.08
C GLU A 131 -7.64 -23.71 10.58
N ASN A 132 -7.63 -22.39 10.37
CA ASN A 132 -8.80 -21.57 10.03
C ASN A 132 -9.99 -21.77 11.01
N LYS A 133 -9.69 -21.90 12.30
CA LYS A 133 -10.68 -22.06 13.37
C LYS A 133 -10.77 -20.80 14.21
N VAL A 134 -11.98 -20.52 14.71
CA VAL A 134 -12.19 -19.49 15.73
C VAL A 134 -12.24 -20.17 17.09
N THR A 135 -11.41 -19.69 18.01
CA THR A 135 -11.36 -20.23 19.38
C THR A 135 -12.62 -19.83 20.15
N GLU A 136 -13.03 -18.57 20.03
CA GLU A 136 -14.18 -18.04 20.74
C GLU A 136 -14.84 -16.89 19.98
N GLU A 137 -16.18 -16.87 19.96
CA GLU A 137 -16.97 -15.80 19.36
C GLU A 137 -17.77 -15.05 20.42
N ILE A 138 -17.63 -13.73 20.45
CA ILE A 138 -18.31 -12.86 21.39
C ILE A 138 -19.21 -11.93 20.59
N ALA A 139 -20.50 -12.24 20.57
CA ALA A 139 -21.51 -11.42 19.91
C ALA A 139 -21.71 -10.10 20.69
N LEU A 140 -21.58 -8.96 20.00
CA LEU A 140 -21.78 -7.65 20.60
C LEU A 140 -23.27 -7.30 20.60
N ASP A 141 -23.78 -6.90 21.77
CA ASP A 141 -25.16 -6.45 21.91
C ASP A 141 -25.32 -5.04 21.33
N SER A 142 -26.16 -4.83 20.32
CA SER A 142 -26.28 -3.52 19.66
C SER A 142 -26.79 -2.39 20.58
N PHE A 143 -27.41 -2.70 21.72
CA PHE A 143 -27.86 -1.68 22.69
C PHE A 143 -26.80 -1.39 23.76
N ALA A 144 -26.04 -2.40 24.18
CA ALA A 144 -25.00 -2.23 25.20
C ALA A 144 -23.61 -1.94 24.59
N ASN A 145 -23.22 -2.67 23.55
CA ASN A 145 -21.89 -2.69 22.95
C ASN A 145 -21.78 -1.84 21.68
N LYS A 146 -22.63 -0.81 21.53
CA LYS A 146 -22.53 0.18 20.45
C LYS A 146 -22.85 1.58 20.99
N THR A 147 -22.02 2.57 20.65
CA THR A 147 -22.26 3.99 20.93
C THR A 147 -22.11 4.78 19.63
N GLY A 148 -23.21 5.35 19.12
CA GLY A 148 -23.25 5.88 17.76
C GLY A 148 -22.96 4.77 16.75
N ASP A 149 -21.96 4.96 15.91
CA ASP A 149 -21.52 4.00 14.88
C ASP A 149 -20.31 3.15 15.33
N VAL A 150 -19.96 3.20 16.61
CA VAL A 150 -18.79 2.52 17.15
C VAL A 150 -19.22 1.31 17.98
N TRP A 151 -18.81 0.12 17.55
CA TRP A 151 -18.96 -1.13 18.27
C TRP A 151 -17.83 -1.29 19.26
N HIS A 152 -18.15 -1.67 20.50
CA HIS A 152 -17.14 -1.81 21.55
C HIS A 152 -17.48 -2.86 22.60
N VAL A 153 -16.47 -3.50 23.15
CA VAL A 153 -16.59 -4.50 24.23
C VAL A 153 -15.34 -4.50 25.08
N PHE A 154 -15.49 -4.72 26.39
CA PHE A 154 -14.37 -4.92 27.29
C PHE A 154 -14.35 -6.35 27.81
N LEU A 155 -13.19 -6.98 27.71
CA LEU A 155 -12.97 -8.36 28.10
C LEU A 155 -11.86 -8.43 29.15
N LYS A 156 -12.16 -9.08 30.27
CA LYS A 156 -11.17 -9.41 31.30
C LYS A 156 -10.95 -10.90 31.37
N GLY A 157 -9.72 -11.34 31.16
CA GLY A 157 -9.34 -12.75 31.14
C GLY A 157 -7.91 -12.93 30.63
N ASP A 158 -7.59 -14.16 30.25
CA ASP A 158 -6.26 -14.53 29.76
C ASP A 158 -6.19 -14.48 28.23
N PHE A 159 -5.38 -13.55 27.71
CA PHE A 159 -5.12 -13.32 26.29
C PHE A 159 -3.82 -13.93 25.79
N LYS A 160 -3.17 -14.79 26.58
CA LYS A 160 -1.92 -15.43 26.15
C LYS A 160 -2.09 -16.14 24.80
N ASP A 161 -1.20 -15.82 23.87
CA ASP A 161 -1.16 -16.34 22.49
C ASP A 161 -2.46 -16.11 21.69
N MET A 162 -3.25 -15.11 22.07
CA MET A 162 -4.55 -14.78 21.50
C MET A 162 -4.44 -13.65 20.47
N LEU A 163 -5.13 -13.82 19.36
CA LEU A 163 -5.33 -12.86 18.29
C LEU A 163 -6.83 -12.55 18.20
N TYR A 164 -7.19 -11.54 17.41
CA TYR A 164 -8.58 -11.18 17.20
C TYR A 164 -8.92 -10.77 15.77
N GLY A 165 -10.21 -10.79 15.45
CA GLY A 165 -10.79 -10.21 14.24
C GLY A 165 -12.29 -9.99 14.45
N TYR A 166 -12.99 -9.52 13.42
CA TYR A 166 -14.43 -9.25 13.50
C TYR A 166 -15.21 -9.97 12.40
N LYS A 167 -16.43 -10.38 12.72
CA LYS A 167 -17.45 -10.68 11.71
C LYS A 167 -18.52 -9.59 11.79
N PHE A 168 -18.89 -9.05 10.64
CA PHE A 168 -19.99 -8.10 10.54
C PHE A 168 -21.11 -8.69 9.70
N ASP A 169 -22.34 -8.54 10.19
CA ASP A 169 -23.55 -8.86 9.44
C ASP A 169 -24.25 -7.57 9.00
N GLY A 170 -24.88 -7.61 7.85
CA GLY A 170 -25.50 -6.45 7.22
C GLY A 170 -25.92 -6.72 5.78
N LYS A 171 -26.20 -5.66 5.05
CA LYS A 171 -26.60 -5.76 3.64
C LYS A 171 -25.39 -6.17 2.78
N PHE A 172 -25.50 -7.27 2.03
CA PHE A 172 -24.61 -7.55 0.91
C PHE A 172 -25.29 -7.12 -0.39
N SER A 173 -24.93 -5.95 -0.90
CA SER A 173 -25.48 -5.39 -2.15
C SER A 173 -24.41 -4.55 -2.84
N PRO A 174 -23.59 -5.18 -3.72
CA PRO A 174 -22.54 -4.48 -4.46
C PRO A 174 -23.03 -3.29 -5.30
N GLN A 175 -24.26 -3.37 -5.85
CA GLN A 175 -24.87 -2.28 -6.63
C GLN A 175 -25.22 -1.06 -5.77
N GLU A 176 -25.27 -1.27 -4.47
CA GLU A 176 -25.43 -0.28 -3.44
C GLU A 176 -24.18 -0.31 -2.55
N GLY A 177 -22.98 -0.51 -3.10
CA GLY A 177 -21.72 -0.30 -2.36
C GLY A 177 -21.53 -1.05 -1.02
N HIS A 178 -22.33 -2.08 -0.69
CA HIS A 178 -22.30 -2.76 0.59
C HIS A 178 -21.82 -4.21 0.44
N TYR A 179 -20.90 -4.63 1.32
CA TYR A 179 -20.18 -5.91 1.21
C TYR A 179 -20.12 -6.69 2.54
N PHE A 180 -21.11 -6.52 3.41
CA PHE A 180 -21.15 -7.26 4.69
C PHE A 180 -21.33 -8.77 4.44
N ASP A 181 -20.32 -9.55 4.81
CA ASP A 181 -20.33 -11.01 4.70
C ASP A 181 -19.95 -11.61 6.06
N PRO A 182 -20.91 -12.10 6.86
CA PRO A 182 -20.64 -12.64 8.20
C PRO A 182 -19.86 -13.96 8.17
N THR A 183 -19.63 -14.55 6.99
CA THR A 183 -18.75 -15.72 6.85
C THR A 183 -17.26 -15.35 6.85
N LYS A 184 -16.93 -14.05 6.68
CA LYS A 184 -15.56 -13.54 6.66
C LYS A 184 -15.18 -12.94 8.00
N ILE A 185 -13.98 -13.30 8.47
CA ILE A 185 -13.34 -12.64 9.61
C ILE A 185 -12.45 -11.55 9.04
N VAL A 186 -12.78 -10.30 9.34
CA VAL A 186 -12.06 -9.12 8.88
C VAL A 186 -11.15 -8.55 9.96
N LEU A 187 -10.06 -7.94 9.51
CA LEU A 187 -9.07 -7.26 10.34
C LEU A 187 -9.62 -5.94 10.85
N ASP A 188 -9.23 -5.62 12.08
CA ASP A 188 -9.37 -4.29 12.66
C ASP A 188 -8.45 -3.30 11.93
N PRO A 189 -8.98 -2.20 11.34
CA PRO A 189 -8.16 -1.17 10.72
C PRO A 189 -7.06 -0.59 11.63
N TYR A 190 -7.26 -0.60 12.95
CA TYR A 190 -6.33 -0.04 13.95
C TYR A 190 -5.36 -1.06 14.56
N ALA A 191 -5.32 -2.30 14.06
CA ALA A 191 -4.44 -3.36 14.56
C ALA A 191 -2.96 -2.95 14.54
N LYS A 192 -2.24 -3.23 15.63
CA LYS A 192 -0.81 -2.88 15.77
C LYS A 192 0.15 -3.90 15.16
N ALA A 193 -0.34 -5.13 14.95
CA ALA A 193 0.29 -6.13 14.09
C ALA A 193 -0.79 -7.02 13.47
N VAL A 194 -0.50 -7.55 12.28
CA VAL A 194 -1.33 -8.52 11.57
C VAL A 194 -0.54 -9.82 11.44
N ILE A 195 -1.19 -10.93 11.79
CA ILE A 195 -0.63 -12.26 11.80
C ILE A 195 -1.30 -13.09 10.73
N SER A 196 -0.47 -13.66 9.86
CA SER A 196 -0.93 -14.62 8.86
C SER A 196 0.21 -15.56 8.49
N ARG A 197 1.10 -15.12 7.59
CA ARG A 197 2.27 -15.87 7.12
C ARG A 197 3.53 -15.33 7.81
N ALA A 198 4.50 -16.21 8.04
CA ALA A 198 5.68 -15.89 8.86
C ALA A 198 6.88 -15.37 8.06
N GLN A 199 6.96 -15.70 6.77
CA GLN A 199 8.15 -15.51 5.96
C GLN A 199 7.78 -14.98 4.58
N PHE A 200 8.58 -14.02 4.11
CA PHE A 200 8.44 -13.44 2.78
C PHE A 200 8.54 -14.50 1.68
N GLY A 201 7.56 -14.53 0.77
CA GLY A 201 7.54 -15.42 -0.38
C GLY A 201 7.03 -16.84 -0.08
N VAL A 202 6.67 -17.14 1.18
CA VAL A 202 6.18 -18.45 1.57
C VAL A 202 4.65 -18.47 1.51
N LEU A 203 4.11 -19.40 0.74
CA LEU A 203 2.67 -19.62 0.60
C LEU A 203 2.04 -20.07 1.94
N GLY A 204 0.76 -19.73 2.12
CA GLY A 204 -0.02 -20.26 3.23
C GLY A 204 -0.34 -21.75 3.07
N PRO A 205 -1.05 -22.34 4.06
CA PRO A 205 -1.60 -23.69 3.94
C PRO A 205 -2.38 -23.86 2.63
N ASP A 206 -2.28 -25.05 2.02
CA ASP A 206 -2.92 -25.38 0.74
C ASP A 206 -2.57 -24.43 -0.42
N GLU A 207 -1.33 -23.91 -0.44
CA GLU A 207 -0.84 -22.96 -1.45
C GLU A 207 -1.65 -21.64 -1.51
N ASN A 208 -2.33 -21.30 -0.40
CA ASN A 208 -3.19 -20.12 -0.35
C ASN A 208 -2.34 -18.84 -0.25
N CYS A 209 -2.54 -17.92 -1.20
CA CYS A 209 -1.94 -16.57 -1.18
C CYS A 209 -2.68 -15.60 -0.24
N TRP A 210 -3.89 -15.97 0.19
CA TRP A 210 -4.77 -15.20 1.08
C TRP A 210 -5.29 -16.08 2.24
N PRO A 211 -4.40 -16.64 3.08
CA PRO A 211 -4.85 -17.35 4.27
C PRO A 211 -5.52 -16.39 5.25
N GLN A 212 -6.28 -16.94 6.22
CA GLN A 212 -6.90 -16.12 7.24
C GLN A 212 -5.83 -15.28 7.97
N MET A 213 -6.18 -14.02 8.22
CA MET A 213 -5.36 -13.08 8.94
C MET A 213 -6.04 -12.74 10.27
N ALA A 214 -5.26 -12.43 11.30
CA ALA A 214 -5.80 -11.96 12.58
C ALA A 214 -4.91 -10.87 13.20
N CYS A 215 -5.50 -10.04 14.02
CA CYS A 215 -4.88 -8.89 14.66
C CYS A 215 -4.27 -9.27 16.00
N LEU A 216 -3.15 -8.66 16.34
CA LEU A 216 -2.50 -8.80 17.65
C LEU A 216 -3.38 -8.26 18.79
N VAL A 217 -3.60 -9.03 19.85
CA VAL A 217 -4.14 -8.53 21.12
C VAL A 217 -3.00 -7.99 22.00
N PRO A 218 -3.03 -6.73 22.46
CA PRO A 218 -1.93 -6.16 23.25
C PRO A 218 -1.79 -6.85 24.63
N THR A 219 -0.56 -6.92 25.14
CA THR A 219 -0.20 -7.52 26.44
C THR A 219 0.59 -6.56 27.35
N PRO A 220 0.52 -6.68 28.68
CA PRO A 220 1.21 -5.77 29.59
C PRO A 220 2.75 -5.77 29.46
N GLU A 221 3.33 -6.84 28.92
CA GLU A 221 4.78 -7.04 28.81
C GLU A 221 5.43 -6.28 27.63
N ASP A 222 4.68 -5.45 26.89
CA ASP A 222 5.06 -4.89 25.58
C ASP A 222 5.78 -3.53 25.60
N GLU A 223 6.33 -3.09 26.74
CA GLU A 223 7.03 -1.80 26.78
C GLU A 223 8.42 -1.88 26.14
N PHE A 224 8.61 -1.13 25.04
CA PHE A 224 9.91 -0.97 24.37
C PHE A 224 10.76 0.09 25.06
N ASP A 225 12.01 -0.23 25.39
CA ASP A 225 12.96 0.73 25.96
C ASP A 225 13.60 1.59 24.85
N TRP A 226 13.18 2.85 24.74
CA TRP A 226 13.75 3.81 23.80
C TRP A 226 15.15 4.31 24.17
N GLU A 227 15.68 3.99 25.35
CA GLU A 227 16.99 4.46 25.83
C GLU A 227 17.14 5.99 25.78
N GLY A 228 16.02 6.73 25.93
CA GLY A 228 15.98 8.19 25.88
C GLY A 228 15.97 8.79 24.47
N ASP A 229 15.76 7.98 23.43
CA ASP A 229 15.63 8.43 22.05
C ASP A 229 14.53 9.49 21.87
N LEU A 230 14.81 10.47 21.00
CA LEU A 230 13.89 11.54 20.60
C LEU A 230 14.11 11.85 19.11
N PRO A 231 13.04 12.21 18.37
CA PRO A 231 13.17 12.62 16.96
C PRO A 231 14.21 13.72 16.75
N LEU A 232 15.04 13.59 15.71
CA LEU A 232 16.25 14.41 15.51
C LEU A 232 15.95 15.86 15.10
N LYS A 233 14.87 16.05 14.32
CA LYS A 233 14.37 17.37 13.88
C LYS A 233 15.41 18.21 13.14
N TYR A 234 16.20 17.60 12.25
CA TYR A 234 17.06 18.35 11.36
C TYR A 234 16.24 19.35 10.52
N PRO A 235 16.78 20.56 10.27
CA PRO A 235 16.20 21.47 9.30
C PRO A 235 16.13 20.79 7.93
N GLN A 236 14.98 20.84 7.28
CA GLN A 236 14.76 20.13 6.02
C GLN A 236 15.78 20.45 4.92
N ARG A 237 16.27 21.69 4.88
CA ARG A 237 17.28 22.14 3.92
C ARG A 237 18.65 21.45 4.06
N ASP A 238 18.89 20.79 5.19
CA ASP A 238 20.17 20.14 5.51
C ASP A 238 20.10 18.62 5.29
N LEU A 239 18.97 18.09 4.77
CA LEU A 239 18.78 16.66 4.53
C LEU A 239 19.45 16.20 3.24
N ILE A 240 19.90 14.95 3.26
CA ILE A 240 20.24 14.12 2.10
C ILE A 240 19.47 12.81 2.29
N ILE A 241 18.44 12.63 1.47
CA ILE A 241 17.49 11.52 1.59
C ILE A 241 18.04 10.31 0.82
N TYR A 242 17.97 9.13 1.42
CA TYR A 242 18.28 7.86 0.78
C TYR A 242 17.03 6.97 0.76
N GLU A 243 16.44 6.80 -0.42
CA GLU A 243 15.28 5.94 -0.66
C GLU A 243 15.74 4.48 -0.64
N VAL A 244 15.17 3.68 0.27
CA VAL A 244 15.65 2.33 0.55
C VAL A 244 14.50 1.33 0.75
N HIS A 245 14.68 0.14 0.18
CA HIS A 245 13.80 -0.99 0.40
C HIS A 245 14.35 -1.89 1.50
N VAL A 246 13.61 -2.13 2.59
CA VAL A 246 14.09 -2.91 3.76
C VAL A 246 14.64 -4.28 3.35
N ARG A 247 13.85 -5.06 2.60
CA ARG A 247 14.32 -6.36 2.07
C ARG A 247 15.48 -6.21 1.10
N GLY A 248 15.33 -5.41 0.05
CA GLY A 248 16.33 -5.22 -1.00
C GLY A 248 17.70 -4.81 -0.48
N PHE A 249 17.75 -4.01 0.60
CA PHE A 249 19.00 -3.45 1.12
C PHE A 249 19.98 -4.50 1.64
N THR A 250 19.49 -5.59 2.24
CA THR A 250 20.36 -6.58 2.91
C THR A 250 20.06 -8.03 2.57
N ARG A 251 19.09 -8.32 1.71
CA ARG A 251 18.72 -9.70 1.36
C ARG A 251 19.81 -10.47 0.60
N HIS A 252 20.59 -9.79 -0.24
CA HIS A 252 21.65 -10.41 -1.03
C HIS A 252 22.76 -10.96 -0.13
N GLU A 253 23.33 -12.12 -0.47
CA GLU A 253 24.37 -12.80 0.36
C GLU A 253 25.60 -11.92 0.63
N SER A 254 25.90 -11.01 -0.30
CA SER A 254 27.04 -10.10 -0.15
C SER A 254 26.85 -9.14 1.01
N SER A 255 25.63 -8.91 1.52
CA SER A 255 25.37 -8.05 2.68
C SER A 255 26.11 -8.52 3.94
N LYS A 256 26.31 -9.84 4.11
CA LYS A 256 26.93 -10.46 5.30
C LYS A 256 26.23 -10.06 6.62
N THR A 257 24.93 -9.80 6.59
CA THR A 257 24.14 -9.54 7.80
C THR A 257 23.65 -10.84 8.41
N GLU A 258 23.45 -10.89 9.73
CA GLU A 258 22.85 -12.04 10.41
C GLU A 258 21.37 -12.20 10.06
N HIS A 259 20.68 -11.09 9.79
CA HIS A 259 19.26 -11.07 9.45
C HIS A 259 19.00 -10.45 8.06
N PRO A 260 19.33 -11.16 6.97
CA PRO A 260 19.24 -10.60 5.61
C PRO A 260 17.80 -10.27 5.20
N GLY A 261 17.58 -9.03 4.79
CA GLY A 261 16.31 -8.54 4.27
C GLY A 261 15.26 -8.20 5.33
N THR A 262 15.71 -7.90 6.56
CA THR A 262 14.84 -7.55 7.70
C THR A 262 15.19 -6.17 8.27
N TYR A 263 14.38 -5.65 9.19
CA TYR A 263 14.69 -4.42 9.92
C TYR A 263 16.04 -4.50 10.66
N LEU A 264 16.33 -5.64 11.31
CA LEU A 264 17.63 -5.87 11.95
C LEU A 264 18.79 -5.88 10.94
N GLY A 265 18.59 -6.46 9.75
CA GLY A 265 19.59 -6.39 8.69
C GLY A 265 19.91 -4.94 8.30
N VAL A 266 18.90 -4.07 8.22
CA VAL A 266 19.11 -2.64 7.98
C VAL A 266 19.92 -2.00 9.11
N VAL A 267 19.60 -2.31 10.38
CA VAL A 267 20.37 -1.84 11.56
C VAL A 267 21.86 -2.16 11.44
N GLU A 268 22.19 -3.39 11.05
CA GLU A 268 23.58 -3.84 10.86
C GLU A 268 24.34 -3.05 9.77
N LYS A 269 23.64 -2.29 8.92
CA LYS A 269 24.19 -1.52 7.80
C LYS A 269 24.03 0.00 7.93
N LEU A 270 23.47 0.51 9.03
CA LEU A 270 23.32 1.96 9.21
C LEU A 270 24.66 2.72 9.23
N ASP A 271 25.74 2.10 9.70
CA ASP A 271 27.07 2.73 9.69
C ASP A 271 27.56 3.02 8.27
N HIS A 272 27.24 2.14 7.31
CA HIS A 272 27.56 2.39 5.90
C HIS A 272 26.87 3.65 5.36
N LEU A 273 25.60 3.85 5.70
CA LEU A 273 24.82 5.02 5.25
C LEU A 273 25.32 6.31 5.91
N LYS A 274 25.71 6.21 7.18
CA LYS A 274 26.37 7.32 7.88
C LYS A 274 27.69 7.69 7.23
N ASP A 275 28.53 6.71 6.88
CA ASP A 275 29.80 6.93 6.18
C ASP A 275 29.61 7.50 4.77
N LEU A 276 28.51 7.13 4.10
CA LEU A 276 28.11 7.72 2.81
C LEU A 276 27.69 9.20 2.95
N GLY A 277 27.34 9.65 4.15
CA GLY A 277 26.91 11.02 4.46
C GLY A 277 25.39 11.22 4.43
N ILE A 278 24.62 10.13 4.41
CA ILE A 278 23.16 10.17 4.48
C ILE A 278 22.74 10.53 5.91
N ASN A 279 21.73 11.40 6.04
CA ASN A 279 21.13 11.76 7.34
C ASN A 279 19.60 11.60 7.37
N CYS A 280 18.99 11.05 6.32
CA CYS A 280 17.57 10.74 6.26
C CYS A 280 17.36 9.49 5.42
N LEU A 281 16.71 8.47 5.98
CA LEU A 281 16.22 7.30 5.26
C LEU A 281 14.77 7.52 4.87
N GLU A 282 14.46 7.29 3.60
CA GLU A 282 13.07 7.15 3.14
C GLU A 282 12.82 5.67 2.90
N LEU A 283 12.13 5.02 3.84
CA LEU A 283 11.77 3.61 3.73
C LEU A 283 10.61 3.48 2.73
N MET A 284 10.78 2.63 1.71
CA MET A 284 9.67 2.12 0.91
C MET A 284 8.59 1.48 1.82
N PRO A 285 7.34 1.27 1.35
CA PRO A 285 6.21 0.90 2.20
C PRO A 285 6.52 -0.18 3.25
N CYS A 286 6.41 0.21 4.52
CA CYS A 286 6.61 -0.68 5.68
C CYS A 286 5.31 -0.96 6.45
N HIS A 287 4.16 -0.45 5.99
CA HIS A 287 2.87 -0.96 6.45
C HIS A 287 2.67 -2.40 6.00
N GLU A 288 1.88 -3.20 6.72
CA GLU A 288 1.58 -4.58 6.33
C GLU A 288 0.95 -4.64 4.92
N PHE A 289 1.52 -5.47 4.05
CA PHE A 289 1.02 -5.76 2.70
C PHE A 289 1.17 -7.26 2.38
N ASN A 290 0.57 -7.72 1.29
CA ASN A 290 0.70 -9.11 0.85
C ASN A 290 1.66 -9.23 -0.33
N GLU A 291 2.88 -9.71 -0.10
CA GLU A 291 3.84 -9.95 -1.17
C GLU A 291 3.39 -11.03 -2.17
N LEU A 292 2.39 -11.84 -1.83
CA LEU A 292 1.86 -12.90 -2.70
C LEU A 292 0.57 -12.53 -3.43
N GLU A 293 0.12 -11.27 -3.38
CA GLU A 293 -1.19 -10.87 -3.91
C GLU A 293 -1.39 -11.19 -5.42
N TYR A 294 -0.31 -11.16 -6.21
CA TYR A 294 -0.28 -11.55 -7.63
C TYR A 294 0.78 -12.61 -7.92
N PHE A 295 1.02 -13.50 -6.94
CA PHE A 295 1.98 -14.60 -7.07
C PHE A 295 1.72 -15.44 -8.33
N SER A 296 2.68 -15.43 -9.25
CA SER A 296 2.54 -16.13 -10.52
C SER A 296 3.90 -16.48 -11.10
N TYR A 297 3.98 -17.63 -11.79
CA TYR A 297 5.22 -18.07 -12.41
C TYR A 297 5.63 -17.12 -13.55
N ASN A 298 6.87 -16.67 -13.51
CA ASN A 298 7.49 -15.85 -14.52
C ASN A 298 8.25 -16.74 -15.52
N SER A 299 7.69 -16.90 -16.71
CA SER A 299 8.31 -17.73 -17.75
C SER A 299 9.58 -17.15 -18.37
N VAL A 300 9.83 -15.84 -18.19
CA VAL A 300 10.99 -15.15 -18.77
C VAL A 300 12.24 -15.38 -17.92
N LEU A 301 12.13 -15.24 -16.60
CA LEU A 301 13.25 -15.42 -15.67
C LEU A 301 13.31 -16.81 -15.04
N GLY A 302 12.21 -17.59 -15.11
CA GLY A 302 12.13 -18.90 -14.47
C GLY A 302 11.94 -18.82 -12.95
N ASP A 303 11.42 -17.70 -12.45
CA ASP A 303 11.13 -17.43 -11.04
C ASP A 303 9.63 -17.13 -10.84
N TYR A 304 9.27 -16.48 -9.73
CA TYR A 304 7.90 -16.09 -9.43
C TYR A 304 7.81 -14.59 -9.21
N LYS A 305 6.76 -13.99 -9.76
CA LYS A 305 6.39 -12.61 -9.47
C LYS A 305 5.79 -12.51 -8.08
N VAL A 306 6.16 -11.47 -7.35
CA VAL A 306 5.65 -11.13 -6.00
C VAL A 306 5.44 -9.64 -5.91
N ASN A 307 4.57 -9.14 -5.02
CA ASN A 307 4.63 -7.72 -4.66
C ASN A 307 5.88 -7.46 -3.84
N PHE A 308 6.92 -6.96 -4.51
CA PHE A 308 8.18 -6.66 -3.86
C PHE A 308 8.09 -5.32 -3.15
N TRP A 309 7.70 -4.25 -3.87
CA TRP A 309 7.72 -2.87 -3.37
C TRP A 309 6.74 -2.59 -2.22
N GLY A 310 5.58 -3.26 -2.18
CA GLY A 310 4.63 -3.13 -1.08
C GLY A 310 3.61 -1.99 -1.20
N TYR A 311 3.47 -1.33 -2.36
CA TYR A 311 2.43 -0.31 -2.62
C TYR A 311 1.03 -0.92 -2.78
N SER A 312 0.58 -1.69 -1.78
CA SER A 312 -0.73 -2.37 -1.73
C SER A 312 -1.04 -2.73 -0.28
N THR A 313 -1.35 -1.73 0.55
CA THR A 313 -1.44 -1.88 2.01
C THR A 313 -2.68 -2.67 2.47
N ILE A 314 -2.47 -3.64 3.36
CA ILE A 314 -3.49 -4.36 4.15
C ILE A 314 -3.88 -3.55 5.39
N ASN A 315 -2.89 -3.21 6.21
CA ASN A 315 -3.11 -2.55 7.51
C ASN A 315 -2.08 -1.45 7.75
N TYR A 316 -2.57 -0.26 8.09
CA TYR A 316 -1.76 0.95 8.15
C TYR A 316 -1.07 1.18 9.51
N PHE A 317 -1.47 0.47 10.55
CA PHE A 317 -0.89 0.61 11.90
C PHE A 317 0.10 -0.51 12.22
N SER A 318 0.19 -1.52 11.36
CA SER A 318 1.03 -2.69 11.53
C SER A 318 2.31 -2.55 10.69
N PRO A 319 3.51 -2.73 11.27
CA PRO A 319 4.72 -2.91 10.46
C PRO A 319 4.64 -4.23 9.68
N MET A 320 5.25 -4.26 8.50
CA MET A 320 5.31 -5.45 7.66
C MET A 320 5.97 -6.62 8.40
N ILE A 321 5.22 -7.67 8.66
CA ILE A 321 5.69 -8.77 9.50
C ILE A 321 6.75 -9.63 8.82
N SER A 322 6.68 -9.76 7.49
CA SER A 322 7.69 -10.51 6.71
C SER A 322 9.03 -9.78 6.58
N TYR A 323 9.12 -8.53 7.05
CA TYR A 323 10.39 -7.81 7.23
C TYR A 323 10.95 -7.95 8.65
N SER A 324 10.25 -8.64 9.56
CA SER A 324 10.81 -8.99 10.86
C SER A 324 11.66 -10.26 10.75
N SER A 325 12.81 -10.29 11.45
CA SER A 325 13.62 -11.49 11.60
C SER A 325 12.90 -12.59 12.40
N ALA A 326 11.89 -12.21 13.18
CA ALA A 326 11.12 -13.11 14.01
C ALA A 326 9.80 -13.58 13.39
N GLY A 327 9.36 -12.98 12.29
CA GLY A 327 8.09 -13.32 11.64
C GLY A 327 6.91 -13.24 12.60
N ILE A 328 6.09 -14.30 12.66
CA ILE A 328 4.89 -14.37 13.53
C ILE A 328 5.18 -14.76 14.98
N ARG A 329 6.46 -14.94 15.36
CA ARG A 329 6.80 -15.25 16.75
C ARG A 329 6.30 -14.14 17.67
N ASN A 330 6.01 -14.52 18.91
CA ASN A 330 5.56 -13.58 19.94
C ASN A 330 4.35 -12.74 19.45
N CYS A 331 3.43 -13.36 18.70
CA CYS A 331 2.23 -12.72 18.14
C CYS A 331 2.48 -11.42 17.35
N GLY A 332 3.67 -11.25 16.76
CA GLY A 332 4.04 -10.05 15.98
C GLY A 332 4.59 -8.88 16.81
N HIS A 333 4.70 -8.99 18.13
CA HIS A 333 5.37 -7.99 18.97
C HIS A 333 6.81 -7.73 18.52
N ASP A 334 7.50 -8.78 18.08
CA ASP A 334 8.88 -8.67 17.63
C ASP A 334 9.02 -7.79 16.38
N ALA A 335 8.02 -7.77 15.47
CA ALA A 335 8.05 -6.88 14.30
C ALA A 335 7.95 -5.40 14.69
N ILE A 336 7.10 -5.09 15.68
CA ILE A 336 6.98 -3.74 16.26
C ILE A 336 8.31 -3.34 16.90
N ASN A 337 8.88 -4.21 17.74
CA ASN A 337 10.12 -3.93 18.46
C ASN A 337 11.33 -3.81 17.53
N GLU A 338 11.43 -4.63 16.49
CA GLU A 338 12.50 -4.52 15.49
C GLU A 338 12.40 -3.23 14.68
N PHE A 339 11.20 -2.77 14.33
CA PHE A 339 11.02 -1.46 13.68
C PHE A 339 11.42 -0.32 14.62
N LYS A 340 10.98 -0.34 15.88
CA LYS A 340 11.38 0.66 16.88
C LYS A 340 12.91 0.68 17.08
N LEU A 341 13.53 -0.50 17.11
CA LEU A 341 14.97 -0.64 17.18
C LEU A 341 15.68 -0.04 15.96
N LEU A 342 15.14 -0.25 14.75
CA LEU A 342 15.65 0.40 13.54
C LEU A 342 15.66 1.92 13.67
N VAL A 343 14.54 2.51 14.08
CA VAL A 343 14.43 3.96 14.27
C VAL A 343 15.42 4.47 15.31
N ARG A 344 15.46 3.84 16.49
CA ARG A 344 16.38 4.20 17.58
C ARG A 344 17.84 4.14 17.16
N GLU A 345 18.23 3.09 16.44
CA GLU A 345 19.63 2.92 15.98
C GLU A 345 20.00 3.85 14.82
N ALA A 346 19.03 4.25 13.99
CA ALA A 346 19.19 5.31 12.99
C ALA A 346 19.40 6.67 13.68
N HIS A 347 18.57 7.00 14.67
CA HIS A 347 18.69 8.24 15.43
C HIS A 347 20.03 8.36 16.17
N LYS A 348 20.51 7.29 16.81
CA LYS A 348 21.86 7.25 17.41
C LYS A 348 22.98 7.57 16.43
N ARG A 349 22.75 7.33 15.13
CA ARG A 349 23.69 7.62 14.04
C ARG A 349 23.47 8.98 13.40
N GLY A 350 22.47 9.73 13.85
CA GLY A 350 22.10 11.02 13.29
C GLY A 350 21.39 10.87 11.94
N ILE A 351 20.61 9.80 11.76
CA ILE A 351 19.84 9.52 10.56
C ILE A 351 18.35 9.54 10.92
N GLU A 352 17.59 10.41 10.28
CA GLU A 352 16.13 10.46 10.42
C GLU A 352 15.46 9.33 9.63
N VAL A 353 14.25 8.95 10.03
CA VAL A 353 13.44 7.93 9.34
C VAL A 353 12.14 8.55 8.83
N VAL A 354 11.99 8.56 7.51
CA VAL A 354 10.77 8.92 6.78
C VAL A 354 10.16 7.64 6.22
N MET A 355 8.83 7.50 6.31
CA MET A 355 8.10 6.37 5.74
C MET A 355 7.35 6.76 4.48
N ASP A 356 7.46 5.95 3.43
CA ASP A 356 6.54 5.99 2.30
C ASP A 356 5.19 5.40 2.71
N VAL A 357 4.10 6.16 2.52
CA VAL A 357 2.75 5.82 2.98
C VAL A 357 1.73 5.91 1.85
N VAL A 358 0.92 4.86 1.72
CA VAL A 358 0.04 4.61 0.57
C VAL A 358 -1.43 4.77 0.95
N PHE A 359 -1.83 5.97 1.38
CA PHE A 359 -3.22 6.23 1.79
C PHE A 359 -4.20 6.39 0.62
N ASN A 360 -3.73 6.30 -0.62
CA ASN A 360 -4.53 6.61 -1.79
C ASN A 360 -5.38 5.41 -2.28
N HIS A 361 -4.99 4.18 -1.95
CA HIS A 361 -5.70 2.93 -2.26
C HIS A 361 -5.35 1.83 -1.24
N THR A 362 -5.96 0.65 -1.38
CA THR A 362 -5.66 -0.51 -0.53
C THR A 362 -5.55 -1.79 -1.35
N VAL A 363 -5.00 -2.82 -0.72
CA VAL A 363 -4.89 -4.19 -1.27
C VAL A 363 -6.22 -4.84 -1.66
N GLU A 364 -7.36 -4.36 -1.12
CA GLU A 364 -8.66 -4.99 -1.38
C GLU A 364 -9.11 -4.82 -2.84
N GLY A 365 -8.39 -4.03 -3.66
CA GLY A 365 -8.64 -3.86 -5.09
C GLY A 365 -10.06 -3.38 -5.39
N ASN A 366 -10.61 -3.76 -6.54
CA ASN A 366 -11.99 -3.49 -6.92
C ASN A 366 -12.96 -4.55 -6.36
N ASP A 367 -14.17 -4.63 -6.91
CA ASP A 367 -15.22 -5.60 -6.57
C ASP A 367 -14.81 -7.08 -6.68
N LYS A 368 -13.71 -7.38 -7.39
CA LYS A 368 -13.16 -8.74 -7.55
C LYS A 368 -12.04 -9.06 -6.58
N GLY A 369 -11.56 -8.08 -5.81
CA GLY A 369 -10.53 -8.28 -4.82
C GLY A 369 -11.06 -8.93 -3.53
N PRO A 370 -10.17 -9.22 -2.57
CA PRO A 370 -10.54 -9.91 -1.34
C PRO A 370 -11.34 -9.01 -0.37
N ILE A 371 -12.08 -9.61 0.56
CA ILE A 371 -12.69 -8.93 1.71
C ILE A 371 -11.85 -9.28 2.93
N LEU A 372 -11.05 -8.33 3.39
CA LEU A 372 -10.02 -8.48 4.44
C LEU A 372 -10.23 -7.52 5.60
N SER A 373 -10.61 -6.27 5.34
CA SER A 373 -10.76 -5.23 6.37
C SER A 373 -11.84 -4.24 5.96
N PHE A 374 -11.45 -3.08 5.43
CA PHE A 374 -12.30 -1.91 5.18
C PHE A 374 -13.61 -2.23 4.44
N ARG A 375 -13.56 -3.07 3.41
CA ARG A 375 -14.73 -3.50 2.62
C ARG A 375 -15.76 -4.24 3.48
N GLY A 376 -15.31 -5.16 4.33
CA GLY A 376 -16.20 -5.92 5.21
C GLY A 376 -16.56 -5.18 6.49
N VAL A 377 -15.77 -4.16 6.88
CA VAL A 377 -16.07 -3.29 8.03
C VAL A 377 -17.11 -2.24 7.66
N ASP A 378 -16.90 -1.44 6.61
CA ASP A 378 -17.88 -0.47 6.09
C ASP A 378 -17.45 0.09 4.70
N ASN A 379 -17.68 -0.66 3.63
CA ASN A 379 -17.17 -0.36 2.28
C ASN A 379 -17.49 1.07 1.78
N SER A 380 -18.71 1.56 1.99
CA SER A 380 -19.16 2.87 1.50
C SER A 380 -18.55 4.06 2.23
N VAL A 381 -18.03 3.83 3.45
CA VAL A 381 -17.31 4.83 4.24
C VAL A 381 -15.86 4.91 3.77
N TYR A 382 -15.19 3.76 3.64
CA TYR A 382 -13.75 3.70 3.41
C TYR A 382 -13.34 3.87 1.94
N TYR A 383 -14.20 3.50 0.98
CA TYR A 383 -13.87 3.61 -0.45
C TYR A 383 -14.69 4.68 -1.16
N MET A 384 -14.05 5.29 -2.16
CA MET A 384 -14.73 6.24 -3.05
C MET A 384 -15.55 5.48 -4.08
N LEU A 385 -16.88 5.62 -4.00
CA LEU A 385 -17.83 4.88 -4.84
C LEU A 385 -18.67 5.81 -5.72
N ALA A 386 -18.97 5.33 -6.92
CA ALA A 386 -20.01 5.88 -7.77
C ALA A 386 -21.41 5.46 -7.27
N PRO A 387 -22.50 6.11 -7.72
CA PRO A 387 -23.84 5.86 -7.19
C PRO A 387 -24.34 4.41 -7.29
N LYS A 388 -23.81 3.60 -8.22
CA LYS A 388 -24.17 2.17 -8.34
C LYS A 388 -23.12 1.23 -7.75
N GLY A 389 -22.33 1.74 -6.81
CA GLY A 389 -21.33 0.97 -6.07
C GLY A 389 -20.04 0.67 -6.84
N GLU A 390 -19.84 1.22 -8.04
CA GLU A 390 -18.57 1.07 -8.74
C GLU A 390 -17.45 1.83 -8.02
N PHE A 391 -16.28 1.21 -7.89
CA PHE A 391 -15.11 1.84 -7.28
C PHE A 391 -14.52 2.90 -8.22
N TYR A 392 -14.30 4.12 -7.73
CA TYR A 392 -13.42 5.07 -8.40
C TYR A 392 -11.99 4.53 -8.38
N ASN A 393 -11.26 4.72 -9.48
CA ASN A 393 -9.90 4.20 -9.64
C ASN A 393 -8.90 5.29 -10.04
N TYR A 394 -8.81 6.35 -9.24
CA TYR A 394 -7.82 7.43 -9.45
C TYR A 394 -6.39 6.98 -9.11
N SER A 395 -6.22 5.89 -8.36
CA SER A 395 -4.93 5.27 -8.05
C SER A 395 -4.41 4.42 -9.21
N GLY A 396 -5.30 3.81 -10.00
CA GLY A 396 -4.94 2.83 -11.02
C GLY A 396 -4.87 1.40 -10.46
N CYS A 397 -5.03 1.21 -9.15
CA CYS A 397 -4.87 -0.07 -8.44
C CYS A 397 -6.21 -0.76 -8.09
N GLY A 398 -7.33 -0.28 -8.63
CA GLY A 398 -8.66 -0.91 -8.53
C GLY A 398 -9.62 -0.21 -7.57
N ASN A 399 -9.12 0.50 -6.55
CA ASN A 399 -9.93 1.34 -5.67
C ASN A 399 -9.25 2.69 -5.40
N THR A 400 -10.02 3.63 -4.87
CA THR A 400 -9.53 4.89 -4.31
C THR A 400 -10.03 4.99 -2.88
N PHE A 401 -9.14 5.22 -1.93
CA PHE A 401 -9.50 5.39 -0.53
C PHE A 401 -10.22 6.73 -0.32
N ASN A 402 -11.27 6.77 0.50
CA ASN A 402 -12.17 7.91 0.64
C ASN A 402 -11.60 8.99 1.58
N CYS A 403 -10.38 9.47 1.29
CA CYS A 403 -9.50 10.22 2.17
C CYS A 403 -10.15 11.39 2.94
N ASN A 404 -11.06 12.14 2.30
CA ASN A 404 -11.70 13.31 2.92
C ASN A 404 -13.01 13.00 3.67
N HIS A 405 -13.48 11.74 3.66
CA HIS A 405 -14.62 11.32 4.48
C HIS A 405 -14.28 11.48 5.98
N PRO A 406 -15.19 11.97 6.83
CA PRO A 406 -14.88 12.30 8.23
C PRO A 406 -14.25 11.19 9.07
N VAL A 407 -14.67 9.95 8.86
CA VAL A 407 -14.12 8.77 9.55
C VAL A 407 -12.73 8.42 9.01
N VAL A 408 -12.57 8.46 7.69
CA VAL A 408 -11.32 8.08 7.01
C VAL A 408 -10.23 9.10 7.27
N ARG A 409 -10.55 10.40 7.24
CA ARG A 409 -9.58 11.45 7.58
C ARG A 409 -9.08 11.31 9.02
N GLN A 410 -9.97 10.95 9.96
CA GLN A 410 -9.60 10.73 11.35
C GLN A 410 -8.68 9.50 11.47
N PHE A 411 -9.02 8.41 10.79
CA PHE A 411 -8.18 7.22 10.68
C PHE A 411 -6.77 7.52 10.16
N ILE A 412 -6.65 8.30 9.08
CA ILE A 412 -5.34 8.66 8.51
C ILE A 412 -4.54 9.50 9.52
N VAL A 413 -5.15 10.51 10.14
CA VAL A 413 -4.45 11.36 11.13
C VAL A 413 -4.03 10.54 12.36
N ASP A 414 -4.86 9.63 12.86
CA ASP A 414 -4.52 8.77 13.99
C ASP A 414 -3.41 7.77 13.63
N CYS A 415 -3.37 7.30 12.38
CA CYS A 415 -2.27 6.48 11.86
C CYS A 415 -0.95 7.26 11.88
N LEU A 416 -0.93 8.47 11.31
CA LEU A 416 0.27 9.31 11.30
C LEU A 416 0.75 9.62 12.72
N ARG A 417 -0.18 9.96 13.63
CA ARG A 417 0.14 10.19 15.05
C ARG A 417 0.74 8.96 15.70
N TYR A 418 0.20 7.76 15.44
CA TYR A 418 0.75 6.51 15.98
C TYR A 418 2.20 6.30 15.54
N TRP A 419 2.50 6.42 14.24
CA TRP A 419 3.87 6.24 13.74
C TRP A 419 4.85 7.29 14.30
N VAL A 420 4.40 8.52 14.54
CA VAL A 420 5.24 9.56 15.16
C VAL A 420 5.43 9.33 16.66
N THR A 421 4.36 9.03 17.39
CA THR A 421 4.38 8.99 18.86
C THR A 421 4.86 7.65 19.41
N GLU A 422 4.43 6.55 18.82
CA GLU A 422 4.76 5.20 19.30
C GLU A 422 5.98 4.61 18.61
N MET A 423 6.23 5.00 17.34
CA MET A 423 7.31 4.44 16.51
C MET A 423 8.43 5.45 16.20
N HIS A 424 8.32 6.69 16.70
CA HIS A 424 9.32 7.78 16.58
C HIS A 424 9.72 8.17 15.14
N VAL A 425 8.86 7.92 14.15
CA VAL A 425 9.11 8.31 12.75
C VAL A 425 9.19 9.84 12.60
N ASP A 426 10.18 10.34 11.84
CA ASP A 426 10.44 11.78 11.65
C ASP A 426 9.62 12.41 10.51
N GLY A 427 9.07 11.61 9.61
CA GLY A 427 8.34 12.10 8.44
C GLY A 427 7.64 11.06 7.60
N PHE A 428 6.91 11.56 6.61
CA PHE A 428 6.15 10.74 5.67
C PHE A 428 6.29 11.26 4.24
N ARG A 429 6.50 10.33 3.30
CA ARG A 429 6.33 10.54 1.86
C ARG A 429 4.99 9.93 1.44
N PHE A 430 4.10 10.74 0.92
CA PHE A 430 2.74 10.33 0.57
C PHE A 430 2.66 9.96 -0.90
N ASP A 431 2.41 8.67 -1.15
CA ASP A 431 2.19 8.12 -2.48
C ASP A 431 0.90 8.65 -3.11
N LEU A 432 0.98 9.04 -4.40
CA LEU A 432 -0.10 9.65 -5.18
C LEU A 432 -0.96 10.64 -4.37
N ALA A 433 -0.28 11.56 -3.67
CA ALA A 433 -0.87 12.46 -2.67
C ALA A 433 -2.00 13.33 -3.22
N SER A 434 -2.09 13.51 -4.54
CA SER A 434 -3.20 14.22 -5.19
C SER A 434 -4.56 13.61 -4.89
N ILE A 435 -4.67 12.31 -4.64
CA ILE A 435 -5.92 11.65 -4.23
C ILE A 435 -6.44 12.19 -2.89
N MET A 436 -5.54 12.55 -1.96
CA MET A 436 -5.90 13.15 -0.68
C MET A 436 -6.50 14.55 -0.84
N THR A 437 -6.39 15.17 -2.02
CA THR A 437 -7.04 16.45 -2.34
C THR A 437 -8.45 16.29 -2.90
N ARG A 438 -8.87 15.08 -3.30
CA ARG A 438 -10.16 14.86 -3.97
C ARG A 438 -11.33 14.82 -2.98
N GLY A 439 -12.45 15.41 -3.39
CA GLY A 439 -13.71 15.36 -2.66
C GLY A 439 -14.23 13.93 -2.48
N SER A 440 -14.68 13.62 -1.26
CA SER A 440 -15.15 12.28 -0.86
C SER A 440 -16.48 11.92 -1.51
N SER A 441 -16.74 10.62 -1.69
CA SER A 441 -18.12 10.15 -1.87
C SER A 441 -18.82 10.19 -0.51
N LEU A 442 -19.90 10.97 -0.42
CA LEU A 442 -20.78 11.00 0.74
C LEU A 442 -22.02 10.19 0.41
N TRP A 443 -22.14 9.05 1.08
CA TRP A 443 -23.22 8.13 0.85
C TRP A 443 -24.35 8.41 1.83
N ASP A 444 -25.17 9.41 1.49
CA ASP A 444 -26.46 9.64 2.14
C ASP A 444 -27.53 8.83 1.40
N SER A 445 -28.43 8.18 2.14
CA SER A 445 -29.64 7.52 1.64
C SER A 445 -30.46 8.38 0.67
N VAL A 446 -30.37 9.70 0.77
CA VAL A 446 -31.02 10.67 -0.13
C VAL A 446 -30.30 10.81 -1.48
N ASN A 447 -28.98 10.58 -1.53
CA ASN A 447 -28.11 10.74 -2.71
C ASN A 447 -28.02 9.47 -3.59
N VAL A 448 -28.48 8.30 -3.10
CA VAL A 448 -28.38 7.00 -3.82
C VAL A 448 -29.13 7.01 -5.17
N TYR A 449 -30.12 7.88 -5.34
CA TYR A 449 -30.91 8.00 -6.58
C TYR A 449 -30.66 9.28 -7.36
N GLY A 450 -29.58 10.02 -7.06
CA GLY A 450 -29.23 11.23 -7.79
C GLY A 450 -30.23 12.37 -7.56
N ILE A 451 -30.83 12.45 -6.37
CA ILE A 451 -31.46 13.70 -5.93
C ILE A 451 -30.31 14.59 -5.45
N PRO A 452 -29.90 15.63 -6.21
CA PRO A 452 -28.91 16.56 -5.70
C PRO A 452 -29.45 17.15 -4.40
N ILE A 453 -28.73 16.95 -3.29
CA ILE A 453 -28.99 17.73 -2.08
C ILE A 453 -28.79 19.19 -2.48
N GLU A 454 -29.81 20.00 -2.26
CA GLU A 454 -29.78 21.42 -2.54
C GLU A 454 -28.63 22.07 -1.74
N GLY A 455 -27.50 22.34 -2.41
CA GLY A 455 -26.28 22.89 -1.78
C GLY A 455 -25.01 22.02 -1.92
N ASP A 456 -25.10 20.75 -2.34
CA ASP A 456 -23.92 19.91 -2.57
C ASP A 456 -23.41 20.07 -4.01
N LEU A 457 -22.72 21.18 -4.25
CA LEU A 457 -22.17 21.57 -5.58
C LEU A 457 -20.86 20.84 -5.94
N LEU A 458 -20.30 20.03 -5.03
CA LEU A 458 -19.01 19.37 -5.21
C LEU A 458 -19.20 17.93 -5.70
N THR A 459 -18.83 17.68 -6.95
CA THR A 459 -18.85 16.31 -7.50
C THR A 459 -17.74 15.46 -6.84
N THR A 460 -18.06 14.22 -6.47
CA THR A 460 -17.07 13.23 -5.99
C THR A 460 -15.84 13.21 -6.89
N GLY A 461 -14.64 13.20 -6.29
CA GLY A 461 -13.39 13.21 -7.05
C GLY A 461 -12.88 14.60 -7.43
N THR A 462 -13.65 15.68 -7.22
CA THR A 462 -13.22 17.06 -7.50
C THR A 462 -12.02 17.43 -6.61
N PRO A 463 -10.89 17.90 -7.17
CA PRO A 463 -9.76 18.37 -6.37
C PRO A 463 -10.14 19.62 -5.59
N LEU A 464 -10.04 19.54 -4.26
CA LEU A 464 -10.37 20.60 -3.34
C LEU A 464 -9.17 21.55 -3.22
N ARG A 465 -9.45 22.85 -3.19
CA ARG A 465 -8.42 23.87 -2.95
C ARG A 465 -7.90 23.84 -1.50
N SER A 466 -8.78 23.52 -0.57
CA SER A 466 -8.50 23.39 0.86
C SER A 466 -9.03 22.04 1.35
N PRO A 467 -8.36 20.92 1.01
CA PRO A 467 -8.83 19.59 1.38
C PRO A 467 -8.75 19.39 2.90
N PRO A 468 -9.86 19.00 3.56
CA PRO A 468 -9.91 18.87 5.03
C PRO A 468 -8.85 17.92 5.61
N LEU A 469 -8.51 16.83 4.92
CA LEU A 469 -7.46 15.93 5.39
C LEU A 469 -6.10 16.63 5.47
N ILE A 470 -5.70 17.33 4.42
CA ILE A 470 -4.39 18.01 4.41
C ILE A 470 -4.38 19.17 5.41
N ASP A 471 -5.50 19.87 5.57
CA ASP A 471 -5.65 20.91 6.61
C ASP A 471 -5.46 20.33 8.02
N LEU A 472 -6.09 19.18 8.31
CA LEU A 472 -5.96 18.49 9.58
C LEU A 472 -4.52 18.03 9.82
N ILE A 473 -3.88 17.37 8.85
CA ILE A 473 -2.48 16.95 8.97
C ILE A 473 -1.57 18.15 9.22
N SER A 474 -1.81 19.25 8.48
CA SER A 474 -0.91 20.41 8.51
C SER A 474 -1.00 21.23 9.79
N ASN A 475 -2.15 21.20 10.46
CA ASN A 475 -2.40 21.96 11.68
C ASN A 475 -2.44 21.08 12.94
N ASP A 476 -2.14 19.79 12.80
CA ASP A 476 -2.09 18.87 13.93
C ASP A 476 -0.92 19.20 14.87
N PRO A 477 -1.14 19.35 16.18
CA PRO A 477 -0.08 19.70 17.12
C PRO A 477 0.97 18.60 17.32
N ILE A 478 0.62 17.33 17.14
CA ILE A 478 1.54 16.18 17.25
C ILE A 478 2.38 16.09 15.98
N LEU A 479 1.77 16.28 14.81
CA LEU A 479 2.47 16.22 13.52
C LEU A 479 3.27 17.50 13.21
N ARG A 480 3.20 18.50 14.08
CA ARG A 480 3.94 19.75 13.89
C ARG A 480 5.45 19.50 13.94
N GLY A 481 6.12 19.79 12.83
CA GLY A 481 7.58 19.62 12.69
C GLY A 481 7.99 18.25 12.13
N VAL A 482 7.02 17.36 11.92
CA VAL A 482 7.19 16.14 11.11
C VAL A 482 7.35 16.53 9.65
N LYS A 483 8.21 15.82 8.92
CA LYS A 483 8.47 16.10 7.49
C LYS A 483 7.34 15.53 6.65
N LEU A 484 6.73 16.36 5.80
CA LEU A 484 5.62 15.97 4.95
C LEU A 484 6.03 16.16 3.48
N ILE A 485 6.12 15.06 2.74
CA ILE A 485 6.58 15.04 1.34
C ILE A 485 5.45 14.46 0.48
N ALA A 486 5.02 15.19 -0.54
CA ALA A 486 3.95 14.75 -1.44
C ALA A 486 4.49 14.30 -2.80
N GLU A 487 4.07 13.12 -3.25
CA GLU A 487 4.02 12.80 -4.67
C GLU A 487 2.78 13.48 -5.27
N ALA A 488 2.93 14.72 -5.75
CA ALA A 488 1.80 15.60 -6.08
C ALA A 488 1.19 15.31 -7.46
N TRP A 489 0.82 14.06 -7.73
CA TRP A 489 0.05 13.63 -8.90
C TRP A 489 -0.77 12.37 -8.61
N ASP A 490 -1.67 11.99 -9.51
CA ASP A 490 -2.36 10.70 -9.51
C ASP A 490 -2.55 10.14 -10.92
N THR A 491 -2.97 8.88 -11.04
CA THR A 491 -3.15 8.20 -12.34
C THR A 491 -4.48 8.57 -13.03
N GLY A 492 -5.33 9.34 -12.34
CA GLY A 492 -6.50 10.02 -12.92
C GLY A 492 -6.17 11.23 -13.80
N GLY A 493 -4.87 11.55 -13.97
CA GLY A 493 -4.38 12.65 -14.80
C GLY A 493 -4.27 13.99 -14.06
N LEU A 494 -4.45 14.01 -12.73
CA LEU A 494 -4.22 15.21 -11.93
C LEU A 494 -2.73 15.38 -11.65
N TYR A 495 -2.22 16.59 -11.89
CA TYR A 495 -0.82 16.95 -11.65
C TYR A 495 -0.75 18.26 -10.88
N GLN A 496 -0.19 18.23 -9.68
CA GLN A 496 -0.19 19.32 -8.69
C GLN A 496 1.21 19.77 -8.27
N VAL A 497 2.29 19.32 -8.92
CA VAL A 497 3.64 19.80 -8.61
C VAL A 497 3.74 21.33 -8.76
N GLY A 498 4.24 21.99 -7.72
CA GLY A 498 4.31 23.45 -7.57
C GLY A 498 3.04 24.07 -6.97
N ILE A 499 1.93 23.33 -6.91
CA ILE A 499 0.61 23.85 -6.48
C ILE A 499 -0.11 22.94 -5.47
N PHE A 500 0.54 21.94 -4.89
CA PHE A 500 -0.06 21.10 -3.87
C PHE A 500 -0.49 21.94 -2.65
N PRO A 501 -1.69 21.74 -2.07
CA PRO A 501 -2.10 22.43 -0.84
C PRO A 501 -1.10 22.18 0.29
N HIS A 502 -0.37 23.21 0.73
CA HIS A 502 0.88 22.98 1.47
C HIS A 502 0.98 23.65 2.84
N TRP A 503 0.12 24.62 3.21
CA TRP A 503 0.19 25.36 4.50
C TRP A 503 1.60 25.86 4.90
N GLY A 504 2.50 26.05 3.93
CA GLY A 504 3.91 26.40 4.13
C GLY A 504 4.84 25.26 4.59
N ILE A 505 4.35 24.05 4.84
CA ILE A 505 5.11 22.98 5.50
C ILE A 505 5.31 21.70 4.66
N TRP A 506 4.61 21.57 3.53
CA TRP A 506 4.77 20.42 2.64
C TRP A 506 5.85 20.66 1.60
N SER A 507 6.67 19.63 1.40
CA SER A 507 7.59 19.49 0.28
C SER A 507 7.01 18.53 -0.75
N GLU A 508 7.58 18.52 -1.95
CA GLU A 508 7.08 17.72 -3.06
C GLU A 508 8.24 17.01 -3.77
N TRP A 509 8.02 15.78 -4.20
CA TRP A 509 8.86 15.15 -5.22
C TRP A 509 8.81 15.99 -6.50
N ASN A 510 9.96 16.54 -6.91
CA ASN A 510 10.03 17.40 -8.06
C ASN A 510 10.30 16.60 -9.34
N GLY A 511 9.24 16.02 -9.91
CA GLY A 511 9.32 15.29 -11.19
C GLY A 511 9.82 16.16 -12.37
N LYS A 512 9.62 17.49 -12.32
CA LYS A 512 10.15 18.40 -13.34
C LYS A 512 11.67 18.52 -13.26
N TYR A 513 12.24 18.56 -12.05
CA TYR A 513 13.69 18.53 -11.86
C TYR A 513 14.29 17.29 -12.52
N ARG A 514 13.73 16.11 -12.23
CA ARG A 514 14.13 14.84 -12.85
C ARG A 514 14.16 14.95 -14.37
N ASP A 515 13.06 15.37 -14.98
CA ASP A 515 12.91 15.38 -16.44
C ASP A 515 13.84 16.40 -17.11
N ILE A 516 13.95 17.61 -16.56
CA ILE A 516 14.80 18.69 -17.08
C ILE A 516 16.28 18.31 -16.97
N VAL A 517 16.72 17.80 -15.82
CA VAL A 517 18.11 17.40 -15.60
C VAL A 517 18.49 16.24 -16.53
N ARG A 518 17.60 15.25 -16.71
CA ARG A 518 17.77 14.16 -17.69
C ARG A 518 17.94 14.68 -19.11
N GLN A 519 17.07 15.59 -19.55
CA GLN A 519 17.14 16.20 -20.88
C GLN A 519 18.41 17.04 -21.09
N PHE A 520 18.78 17.87 -20.11
CA PHE A 520 19.95 18.73 -20.22
C PHE A 520 21.24 17.91 -20.28
N ILE A 521 21.43 16.97 -19.35
CA ILE A 521 22.69 16.22 -19.23
C ILE A 521 22.90 15.28 -20.41
N LYS A 522 21.85 14.73 -21.03
CA LYS A 522 21.99 13.94 -22.26
C LYS A 522 22.24 14.76 -23.52
N GLY A 523 22.21 16.09 -23.42
CA GLY A 523 22.50 17.01 -24.53
C GLY A 523 21.32 17.29 -25.45
N THR A 524 20.13 17.53 -24.90
CA THR A 524 18.96 17.98 -25.68
C THR A 524 18.92 19.50 -25.81
N ASP A 525 18.64 20.00 -27.02
CA ASP A 525 18.47 21.43 -27.29
C ASP A 525 17.32 22.05 -26.48
N GLY A 526 17.51 23.31 -26.05
CA GLY A 526 16.44 24.12 -25.43
C GLY A 526 16.30 24.02 -23.90
N PHE A 527 17.09 23.20 -23.21
CA PHE A 527 16.92 22.95 -21.77
C PHE A 527 17.83 23.77 -20.82
N ALA A 528 18.80 24.53 -21.34
CA ALA A 528 19.79 25.21 -20.49
C ALA A 528 19.16 26.22 -19.50
N GLY A 529 18.14 26.97 -19.92
CA GLY A 529 17.43 27.91 -19.03
C GLY A 529 16.65 27.19 -17.92
N ALA A 530 15.89 26.16 -18.28
CA ALA A 530 15.14 25.34 -17.34
C ALA A 530 16.08 24.60 -16.36
N PHE A 531 17.25 24.17 -16.83
CA PHE A 531 18.28 23.58 -16.00
C PHE A 531 18.84 24.58 -14.97
N ALA A 532 19.05 25.84 -15.36
CA ALA A 532 19.47 26.88 -14.43
C ALA A 532 18.41 27.13 -13.33
N GLU A 533 17.11 27.02 -13.65
CA GLU A 533 16.04 27.07 -12.64
C GLU A 533 16.12 25.88 -11.67
N CYS A 534 16.43 24.68 -12.17
CA CYS A 534 16.63 23.48 -11.33
C CYS A 534 17.78 23.66 -10.35
N LEU A 535 18.92 24.19 -10.81
CA LEU A 535 20.07 24.51 -9.93
C LEU A 535 19.71 25.50 -8.81
N CYS A 536 18.74 26.38 -9.06
CA CYS A 536 18.27 27.38 -8.09
C CYS A 536 17.12 26.87 -7.19
N GLY A 537 16.80 25.58 -7.21
CA GLY A 537 15.72 25.00 -6.40
C GLY A 537 14.33 25.29 -6.95
N SER A 538 14.20 25.32 -8.28
CA SER A 538 12.95 25.48 -9.04
C SER A 538 12.07 26.65 -8.54
N PRO A 539 12.59 27.90 -8.54
CA PRO A 539 11.81 29.06 -8.09
C PRO A 539 10.55 29.30 -8.93
N ASN A 540 10.57 28.89 -10.20
CA ASN A 540 9.42 28.88 -11.11
C ASN A 540 8.24 28.03 -10.60
N LEU A 541 8.48 27.04 -9.74
CA LEU A 541 7.45 26.20 -9.12
C LEU A 541 7.09 26.70 -7.71
N TYR A 542 8.09 27.02 -6.89
CA TYR A 542 7.89 27.16 -5.45
C TYR A 542 7.86 28.62 -4.96
N GLN A 543 8.61 29.54 -5.59
CA GLN A 543 8.80 30.88 -5.04
C GLN A 543 7.51 31.71 -5.08
N GLY A 544 6.73 31.62 -6.16
CA GLY A 544 5.47 32.38 -6.32
C GLY A 544 4.40 32.04 -5.28
N GLY A 545 4.42 30.80 -4.76
CA GLY A 545 3.52 30.32 -3.70
C GLY A 545 4.01 30.59 -2.27
N GLY A 546 5.10 31.35 -2.11
CA GLY A 546 5.70 31.63 -0.79
C GLY A 546 6.54 30.50 -0.20
N ARG A 547 6.82 29.46 -1.00
CA ARG A 547 7.68 28.33 -0.62
C ARG A 547 9.15 28.61 -0.91
N LYS A 548 10.01 27.74 -0.39
CA LYS A 548 11.46 27.88 -0.39
C LYS A 548 12.10 26.73 -1.19
N PRO A 549 13.39 26.83 -1.57
CA PRO A 549 14.06 25.76 -2.32
C PRO A 549 13.96 24.38 -1.68
N TRP A 550 14.01 24.29 -0.34
CA TRP A 550 13.89 23.02 0.39
C TRP A 550 12.49 22.39 0.35
N ASN A 551 11.49 23.05 -0.27
CA ASN A 551 10.22 22.41 -0.61
C ASN A 551 10.31 21.55 -1.88
N SER A 552 11.41 21.66 -2.64
CA SER A 552 11.73 20.80 -3.77
C SER A 552 12.57 19.61 -3.28
N ILE A 553 11.98 18.41 -3.31
CA ILE A 553 12.76 17.18 -3.21
C ILE A 553 13.27 16.86 -4.62
N ASN A 554 14.55 17.11 -4.84
CA ASN A 554 15.22 16.91 -6.11
C ASN A 554 15.65 15.44 -6.20
N PHE A 555 15.35 14.79 -7.32
CA PHE A 555 15.79 13.43 -7.59
C PHE A 555 16.06 13.23 -9.08
N VAL A 556 17.00 12.36 -9.41
CA VAL A 556 17.29 11.96 -10.80
C VAL A 556 16.68 10.61 -11.12
N CYS A 557 16.68 9.70 -10.15
CA CYS A 557 16.14 8.35 -10.21
C CYS A 557 15.47 8.04 -8.87
N ALA A 558 14.59 7.05 -8.88
CA ALA A 558 13.83 6.55 -7.74
C ALA A 558 13.63 5.04 -7.93
N HIS A 559 12.87 4.39 -7.05
CA HIS A 559 12.52 2.98 -7.18
C HIS A 559 11.75 2.73 -8.50
N ASP A 560 10.90 3.66 -8.90
CA ASP A 560 10.23 3.70 -10.19
C ASP A 560 11.15 4.27 -11.29
N GLY A 561 11.02 3.72 -12.50
CA GLY A 561 11.87 4.10 -13.62
C GLY A 561 13.26 3.43 -13.58
N PHE A 562 14.15 3.96 -14.42
CA PHE A 562 15.52 3.47 -14.53
C PHE A 562 16.36 3.81 -13.29
N SER A 563 17.26 2.89 -12.94
CA SER A 563 18.46 3.20 -12.14
C SER A 563 19.35 4.21 -12.87
N LEU A 564 20.27 4.86 -12.15
CA LEU A 564 21.21 5.81 -12.73
C LEU A 564 22.13 5.16 -13.77
N ALA A 565 22.53 3.90 -13.58
CA ALA A 565 23.32 3.17 -14.55
C ALA A 565 22.52 2.83 -15.82
N ASP A 566 21.23 2.50 -15.67
CA ASP A 566 20.36 2.18 -16.80
C ASP A 566 19.95 3.42 -17.60
N LEU A 567 19.79 4.56 -16.92
CA LEU A 567 19.50 5.86 -17.53
C LEU A 567 20.53 6.26 -18.60
N VAL A 568 21.78 5.81 -18.43
CA VAL A 568 22.90 6.06 -19.36
C VAL A 568 23.21 4.86 -20.27
N SER A 569 22.47 3.75 -20.11
CA SER A 569 22.73 2.49 -20.82
C SER A 569 21.59 2.04 -21.74
N TYR A 570 20.38 2.57 -21.57
CA TYR A 570 19.19 2.15 -22.30
C TYR A 570 18.39 3.34 -22.83
N ASN A 571 17.93 3.25 -24.07
CA ASN A 571 16.98 4.21 -24.65
C ASN A 571 15.53 3.75 -24.46
N GLN A 572 15.30 2.44 -24.37
CA GLN A 572 13.96 1.84 -24.24
C GLN A 572 13.90 1.00 -22.96
N LYS A 573 12.70 0.88 -22.39
CA LYS A 573 12.44 -0.05 -21.28
C LYS A 573 12.45 -1.49 -21.77
N HIS A 574 12.96 -2.40 -20.93
CA HIS A 574 13.07 -3.84 -21.15
C HIS A 574 12.38 -4.60 -20.01
N ASN A 575 11.05 -4.45 -19.94
CA ASN A 575 10.19 -4.93 -18.86
C ASN A 575 9.51 -6.27 -19.19
N LEU A 576 9.96 -7.00 -20.21
CA LEU A 576 9.33 -8.27 -20.62
C LEU A 576 9.21 -9.26 -19.45
N ALA A 577 10.17 -9.24 -18.52
CA ALA A 577 10.17 -10.06 -17.32
C ALA A 577 9.01 -9.76 -16.36
N ASN A 578 8.33 -8.62 -16.48
CA ASN A 578 7.17 -8.25 -15.65
C ASN A 578 5.90 -9.02 -16.07
N GLY A 579 5.89 -9.58 -17.28
CA GLY A 579 4.78 -10.39 -17.79
C GLY A 579 3.60 -9.59 -18.33
N GLU A 580 3.82 -8.32 -18.71
CA GLU A 580 2.81 -7.42 -19.29
C GLU A 580 3.16 -6.99 -20.73
N ASP A 581 3.93 -7.82 -21.43
CA ASP A 581 4.37 -7.59 -22.81
C ASP A 581 5.01 -6.21 -23.03
N ASN A 582 5.77 -5.73 -22.02
CA ASN A 582 6.45 -4.43 -22.00
C ASN A 582 5.50 -3.20 -22.01
N ASN A 583 4.20 -3.39 -21.74
CA ASN A 583 3.24 -2.28 -21.68
C ASN A 583 3.37 -1.46 -20.39
N ASP A 584 3.85 -2.07 -19.31
CA ASP A 584 4.03 -1.47 -17.99
C ASP A 584 5.28 -0.58 -17.90
N GLY A 585 5.31 0.38 -16.97
CA GLY A 585 6.43 1.31 -16.75
C GLY A 585 6.45 2.53 -17.69
N GLU A 586 7.26 3.54 -17.34
CA GLU A 586 7.33 4.82 -18.07
C GLU A 586 7.87 4.63 -19.50
N THR A 587 7.23 5.31 -20.45
CA THR A 587 7.64 5.29 -21.87
C THR A 587 8.68 6.38 -22.15
N HIS A 588 8.53 7.57 -21.58
CA HIS A 588 9.37 8.75 -21.81
C HIS A 588 10.43 8.92 -20.71
N ASN A 589 11.40 8.01 -20.68
CA ASN A 589 12.43 7.97 -19.64
C ASN A 589 13.45 9.12 -19.68
N ASN A 590 13.49 9.90 -20.77
CA ASN A 590 14.50 10.94 -21.01
C ASN A 590 15.95 10.41 -20.91
N SER A 591 16.16 9.15 -21.28
CA SER A 591 17.44 8.44 -21.18
C SER A 591 18.29 8.55 -22.44
N TRP A 592 19.57 8.15 -22.35
CA TRP A 592 20.45 8.00 -23.50
C TRP A 592 21.48 6.90 -23.27
N ASN A 593 21.48 5.87 -24.12
CA ASN A 593 22.37 4.72 -24.04
C ASN A 593 23.86 5.01 -24.31
N CYS A 594 24.22 6.28 -24.56
CA CYS A 594 25.58 6.75 -24.82
C CYS A 594 26.22 6.16 -26.09
N GLY A 595 25.41 5.61 -27.01
CA GLY A 595 25.81 5.14 -28.33
C GLY A 595 25.61 3.65 -28.59
N GLN A 596 25.41 2.83 -27.55
CA GLN A 596 25.13 1.38 -27.66
C GLN A 596 24.11 0.97 -26.60
N GLU A 597 23.13 0.15 -26.93
CA GLU A 597 22.08 -0.31 -25.98
C GLU A 597 22.61 -1.43 -25.08
N GLY A 598 22.31 -1.37 -23.79
CA GLY A 598 22.62 -2.42 -22.82
C GLY A 598 24.01 -2.33 -22.19
N GLU A 599 24.29 -3.21 -21.23
CA GLU A 599 25.53 -3.21 -20.43
C GLU A 599 26.80 -3.49 -21.25
N PHE A 600 26.67 -4.31 -22.30
CA PHE A 600 27.79 -4.71 -23.15
C PHE A 600 28.10 -3.65 -24.20
N ALA A 601 28.94 -2.69 -23.82
CA ALA A 601 29.39 -1.64 -24.70
C ALA A 601 30.92 -1.55 -24.81
N ASN A 602 31.39 -0.92 -25.88
CA ASN A 602 32.82 -0.66 -26.08
C ASN A 602 33.38 0.28 -24.98
N ILE A 603 34.71 0.33 -24.87
CA ILE A 603 35.38 1.08 -23.80
C ILE A 603 35.10 2.59 -23.84
N LEU A 604 34.87 3.17 -25.03
CA LEU A 604 34.58 4.59 -25.18
C LEU A 604 33.17 4.93 -24.65
N VAL A 605 32.18 4.07 -24.94
CA VAL A 605 30.81 4.20 -24.41
C VAL A 605 30.82 4.04 -22.89
N LYS A 606 31.51 3.03 -22.35
CA LYS A 606 31.62 2.85 -20.89
C LYS A 606 32.26 4.05 -20.19
N LYS A 607 33.28 4.67 -20.79
CA LYS A 607 33.88 5.93 -20.28
C LYS A 607 32.88 7.09 -20.29
N LEU A 608 32.09 7.24 -21.35
CA LEU A 608 31.04 8.25 -21.43
C LEU A 608 29.96 8.02 -20.37
N ARG A 609 29.46 6.79 -20.21
CA ARG A 609 28.46 6.43 -19.17
C ARG A 609 28.94 6.79 -17.76
N ARG A 610 30.17 6.39 -17.41
CA ARG A 610 30.81 6.75 -16.14
C ARG A 610 30.89 8.26 -15.89
N ARG A 611 31.07 9.05 -16.95
CA ARG A 611 31.03 10.52 -16.85
C ARG A 611 29.60 11.02 -16.67
N GLN A 612 28.64 10.49 -17.43
CA GLN A 612 27.24 10.90 -17.33
C GLN A 612 26.64 10.61 -15.95
N MET A 613 26.92 9.43 -15.36
CA MET A 613 26.48 9.12 -13.99
C MET A 613 27.04 10.13 -12.98
N ARG A 614 28.32 10.48 -13.09
CA ARG A 614 28.94 11.53 -12.24
C ARG A 614 28.36 12.92 -12.50
N ASN A 615 28.02 13.26 -13.75
CA ASN A 615 27.37 14.53 -14.09
C ASN A 615 25.99 14.64 -13.43
N PHE A 616 25.20 13.56 -13.48
CA PHE A 616 23.89 13.48 -12.82
C PHE A 616 24.03 13.62 -11.31
N PHE A 617 24.93 12.83 -10.71
CA PHE A 617 25.17 12.87 -9.26
C PHE A 617 25.67 14.25 -8.80
N LEU A 618 26.64 14.83 -9.51
CA LEU A 618 27.14 16.18 -9.23
C LEU A 618 26.02 17.21 -9.30
N CYS A 619 25.20 17.18 -10.35
CA CYS A 619 24.07 18.09 -10.50
C CYS A 619 23.10 17.99 -9.32
N LEU A 620 22.75 16.77 -8.91
CA LEU A 620 21.88 16.52 -7.77
C LEU A 620 22.44 17.15 -6.49
N MET A 621 23.71 16.91 -6.20
CA MET A 621 24.34 17.35 -4.95
C MET A 621 24.68 18.84 -4.88
N VAL A 622 24.78 19.55 -6.01
CA VAL A 622 25.06 20.99 -6.05
C VAL A 622 23.83 21.88 -6.28
N SER A 623 22.68 21.27 -6.63
CA SER A 623 21.44 22.02 -6.81
C SER A 623 20.86 22.46 -5.47
N GLN A 624 20.35 23.69 -5.41
CA GLN A 624 19.52 24.11 -4.29
C GLN A 624 18.26 23.23 -4.21
N GLY A 625 17.80 22.96 -2.98
CA GLY A 625 16.73 21.99 -2.71
C GLY A 625 17.24 20.84 -1.86
N VAL A 626 16.43 19.80 -1.68
CA VAL A 626 16.79 18.62 -0.90
C VAL A 626 17.08 17.46 -1.85
N PRO A 627 18.31 16.93 -1.92
CA PRO A 627 18.63 15.80 -2.79
C PRO A 627 18.09 14.48 -2.20
N MET A 628 17.51 13.65 -3.07
CA MET A 628 17.16 12.26 -2.80
C MET A 628 17.92 11.33 -3.74
N ILE A 629 18.55 10.30 -3.17
CA ILE A 629 19.32 9.27 -3.86
C ILE A 629 18.55 7.94 -3.72
N SER A 630 18.38 7.22 -4.83
CA SER A 630 17.78 5.90 -4.83
C SER A 630 18.82 4.83 -4.51
N MET A 631 18.43 3.82 -3.73
CA MET A 631 19.31 2.73 -3.31
C MET A 631 20.08 2.11 -4.48
N GLY A 632 21.40 2.16 -4.40
CA GLY A 632 22.33 1.54 -5.32
C GLY A 632 22.82 2.42 -6.46
N ASP A 633 22.23 3.61 -6.65
CA ASP A 633 22.74 4.58 -7.62
C ASP A 633 24.15 5.06 -7.27
N GLU A 634 24.54 5.04 -5.99
CA GLU A 634 25.86 5.45 -5.49
C GLU A 634 27.01 4.53 -5.96
N TYR A 635 26.72 3.29 -6.36
CA TYR A 635 27.68 2.35 -6.93
C TYR A 635 27.35 1.94 -8.37
N GLY A 636 26.25 2.44 -8.95
CA GLY A 636 25.85 2.12 -10.31
C GLY A 636 25.10 0.80 -10.46
N HIS A 637 24.16 0.53 -9.56
CA HIS A 637 23.22 -0.58 -9.66
C HIS A 637 22.50 -0.59 -11.00
N THR A 638 22.20 -1.78 -11.52
CA THR A 638 21.46 -1.98 -12.77
C THR A 638 20.29 -2.93 -12.56
N LYS A 639 19.19 -2.62 -13.24
CA LYS A 639 17.98 -3.44 -13.35
C LYS A 639 17.91 -4.13 -14.72
N GLY A 640 19.02 -4.16 -15.47
CA GLY A 640 19.09 -4.73 -16.82
C GLY A 640 18.23 -3.98 -17.86
N GLY A 641 17.92 -2.70 -17.61
CA GLY A 641 17.00 -1.92 -18.45
C GLY A 641 15.52 -2.14 -18.13
N ASN A 642 15.19 -2.86 -17.06
CA ASN A 642 13.84 -2.87 -16.52
C ASN A 642 13.59 -1.58 -15.73
N ASN A 643 12.62 -0.76 -16.15
CA ASN A 643 12.31 0.51 -15.50
C ASN A 643 11.10 0.43 -14.55
N ASN A 644 10.63 -0.78 -14.24
CA ASN A 644 9.47 -0.98 -13.39
C ASN A 644 9.58 -2.33 -12.66
N THR A 645 10.57 -2.46 -11.78
CA THR A 645 10.90 -3.74 -11.13
C THR A 645 9.98 -4.10 -9.95
N TYR A 646 8.72 -3.67 -9.97
CA TYR A 646 7.78 -3.83 -8.85
C TYR A 646 7.53 -5.27 -8.41
N CYS A 647 7.75 -6.23 -9.32
CA CYS A 647 7.34 -7.61 -9.13
C CYS A 647 8.47 -8.64 -8.90
N HIS A 648 9.70 -8.20 -8.62
CA HIS A 648 10.89 -9.08 -8.58
C HIS A 648 11.56 -9.13 -7.21
N ASP A 649 11.61 -10.31 -6.57
CA ASP A 649 12.44 -10.59 -5.39
C ASP A 649 13.75 -11.29 -5.80
N ASN A 650 14.55 -10.59 -6.60
CA ASN A 650 15.83 -11.07 -7.12
C ASN A 650 16.80 -9.89 -7.34
N ASP A 651 18.00 -10.19 -7.85
CA ASP A 651 19.14 -9.25 -7.96
C ASP A 651 18.83 -7.90 -8.61
N VAL A 652 17.77 -7.77 -9.42
CA VAL A 652 17.37 -6.47 -9.99
C VAL A 652 16.98 -5.46 -8.92
N ASN A 653 16.49 -5.92 -7.76
CA ASN A 653 16.11 -5.06 -6.62
C ASN A 653 16.98 -5.26 -5.38
N LEU A 654 17.94 -6.20 -5.41
CA LEU A 654 18.81 -6.45 -4.26
C LEU A 654 20.09 -5.63 -4.34
N CYS A 655 20.47 -5.05 -3.21
CA CYS A 655 21.67 -4.27 -3.08
C CYS A 655 22.92 -5.18 -3.06
N THR A 656 23.87 -4.94 -3.96
CA THR A 656 25.07 -5.77 -4.14
C THR A 656 26.36 -5.09 -3.67
N LEU A 657 26.24 -4.05 -2.83
CA LEU A 657 27.28 -3.15 -2.29
C LEU A 657 28.67 -3.76 -2.01
N LEU A 658 28.75 -5.02 -1.59
CA LEU A 658 30.03 -5.67 -1.24
C LEU A 658 30.73 -6.40 -2.39
N ILE A 659 30.17 -6.37 -3.61
CA ILE A 659 30.81 -6.84 -4.86
C ILE A 659 31.48 -5.67 -5.60
N SER A 660 30.92 -4.46 -5.50
CA SER A 660 31.42 -3.26 -6.16
C SER A 660 32.43 -2.52 -5.29
N GLY A 661 33.70 -2.94 -5.32
CA GLY A 661 34.83 -2.17 -4.74
C GLY A 661 35.08 -0.82 -5.45
N THR A 662 34.05 -0.12 -5.90
CA THR A 662 34.11 1.13 -6.67
C THR A 662 32.86 1.95 -6.37
N LEU A 663 32.88 2.69 -5.24
CA LEU A 663 31.94 3.79 -5.06
C LEU A 663 32.14 4.80 -6.19
N LEU A 664 31.08 5.43 -6.71
CA LEU A 664 31.20 6.48 -7.74
C LEU A 664 32.02 7.70 -7.26
N THR A 665 32.20 7.82 -5.94
CA THR A 665 33.01 8.83 -5.25
C THR A 665 34.51 8.54 -5.29
N GLN A 666 34.93 7.35 -5.75
CA GLN A 666 36.31 7.01 -6.14
C GLN A 666 36.48 7.04 -7.66
#